data_AF-A0A347WBH0-F1
#
_entry.id   AF-A0A347WBH0-F1
#
_cell.length_a   1.000
_cell.length_b   1.000
_cell.length_c   1.000
_cell.angle_alpha   90.00
_cell.angle_beta   90.00
_cell.angle_gamma   90.00
#
_symmetry.space_group_name_H-M   'P 1'
#
loop_
_entity.id
_entity.type
_entity.pdbx_description
1 polymer ?
#
loop_
_entity_poly.entity_id
_entity_poly.type
_entity_poly.pdbx_seq_one_letter_code
_entity_poly.pdbx_strand_id
1 'polypeptide(L)'
;MPAQFATKAHPVPRRAIRGGILTVLALLMLVFTPWLSQGRAADPQAAPATASTQGINAQQAQQVLSVMNDPQKREEFTRTLEAIAKGLPAPAPAPTPAPAKAAPAPAASSDVSLEPDSISSQTMNELTHIRDIALQQGQNFMALFKDLAFVGRWVHSILSNADSRQILLDALTRAGIIFVLALLAERGLSIATRKPLAAVTARAVATEANLNRRLTTEDQQENSQPVSPAATGADAKAEQETEQTRKQDDRKQHETLRVITRIPYSLLHFLIKLLPVALFFGVGYAGSALLTSTHQAAMVTITLTNAYAIARVIYLLLETVFVPHSPTIRLCSASDATARMVTRWWNFLVAAPSIVVCLSTLGTVFAMPARGTEAIIRAVVLIEHILIAIFIWRIRYHVGAALQPSSRLQEKPFWLFVGRMVRFWWIPAMFFDLALWLVWATQIRGGYTWILRTLSLTIIVILAARLLSVLAFSLQNRIFHVPEATEKRYPGLQARVDYYYPIARRSLSIMLIFVTVVLLLQSWGLPAIGFFLHGTLGPRIVGAMLTIMIAYTIAIVVWEVVNAMLQNQITRFETSEQASRATRLRTVLPIIRTVLLTFIIIIVTVTTLSQIGINVTPLLTGAGIMGAAIAFGSQSLVKDFITGFFMLVENAMQVGDWVTAGSVSGTVEHLSIRTLRLRAVNGDLHIIPFSSVTSIANTSRDYNLVVVSFMLDLSENPHRVSAILQDELAKLRKDPVYGPLIKSDFAFLGLEQADGNGAKFLGSIRTAAGAKWKVYREYYSRLGARMVKEKVAFPIPTSVNLLANSPAGALRMNMEENPEMIARASQAIAAPARPEQADAPAADGSHKEGGSDASGAEGKDSTHG
;
A
#
# COMPACT_ATOMS: atom_id res chain seq x y z
N MET A 1 -38.82 -24.65 -59.20
CA MET A 1 -38.44 -25.70 -58.21
C MET A 1 -37.62 -25.04 -57.10
N PRO A 2 -38.17 -24.99 -55.88
CA PRO A 2 -37.59 -24.35 -54.69
C PRO A 2 -37.04 -25.37 -53.66
N ALA A 3 -36.49 -24.82 -52.56
CA ALA A 3 -36.62 -25.29 -51.16
C ALA A 3 -35.44 -25.99 -50.43
N GLN A 4 -35.01 -25.31 -49.35
CA GLN A 4 -34.65 -25.80 -47.99
C GLN A 4 -33.33 -26.60 -47.83
N PHE A 5 -32.46 -26.39 -46.84
CA PHE A 5 -32.70 -26.15 -45.40
C PHE A 5 -31.59 -25.29 -44.77
N ALA A 6 -32.02 -24.31 -43.96
CA ALA A 6 -31.21 -23.69 -42.91
C ALA A 6 -31.04 -24.66 -41.73
N THR A 7 -29.82 -24.80 -41.21
CA THR A 7 -29.58 -25.42 -39.90
C THR A 7 -29.00 -24.38 -38.94
N LYS A 8 -29.82 -24.09 -37.92
CA LYS A 8 -29.55 -23.22 -36.78
C LYS A 8 -28.30 -23.70 -36.03
N ALA A 9 -27.33 -22.81 -35.84
CA ALA A 9 -26.27 -23.00 -34.86
C ALA A 9 -26.86 -22.84 -33.45
N HIS A 10 -26.93 -23.94 -32.71
CA HIS A 10 -27.26 -23.93 -31.28
C HIS A 10 -26.08 -23.34 -30.47
N PRO A 11 -26.33 -22.48 -29.48
CA PRO A 11 -25.29 -22.06 -28.54
C PRO A 11 -24.99 -23.21 -27.58
N VAL A 12 -23.76 -23.73 -27.61
CA VAL A 12 -23.26 -24.69 -26.61
C VAL A 12 -23.16 -23.96 -25.24
N PRO A 13 -23.65 -24.55 -24.14
CA PRO A 13 -23.74 -23.86 -22.86
C PRO A 13 -22.36 -23.68 -22.19
N ARG A 14 -22.03 -22.43 -21.83
CA ARG A 14 -20.84 -21.97 -21.08
C ARG A 14 -20.71 -22.51 -19.63
N ARG A 15 -21.34 -23.64 -19.27
CA ARG A 15 -21.39 -24.13 -17.86
C ARG A 15 -20.43 -25.29 -17.52
N ALA A 16 -19.73 -25.89 -18.47
CA ALA A 16 -18.94 -27.12 -18.18
C ALA A 16 -17.49 -26.91 -17.70
N ILE A 17 -16.94 -25.68 -17.73
CA ILE A 17 -15.48 -25.47 -17.53
C ILE A 17 -15.09 -25.24 -16.06
N ARG A 18 -16.06 -25.01 -15.16
CA ARG A 18 -15.75 -24.81 -13.72
C ARG A 18 -15.52 -26.12 -12.93
N GLY A 19 -15.82 -27.28 -13.52
CA GLY A 19 -15.66 -28.58 -12.86
C GLY A 19 -14.26 -29.19 -12.97
N GLY A 20 -13.56 -29.00 -14.09
CA GLY A 20 -12.34 -29.75 -14.44
C GLY A 20 -11.16 -29.55 -13.48
N ILE A 21 -10.95 -28.33 -12.99
CA ILE A 21 -9.84 -28.04 -12.07
C ILE A 21 -10.17 -28.54 -10.67
N LEU A 22 -11.44 -28.48 -10.26
CA LEU A 22 -11.90 -29.00 -8.97
C LEU A 22 -11.91 -30.54 -8.96
N THR A 23 -12.22 -31.19 -10.09
CA THR A 23 -12.19 -32.65 -10.21
C THR A 23 -10.77 -33.20 -10.31
N VAL A 24 -9.83 -32.50 -10.96
CA VAL A 24 -8.40 -32.89 -10.96
C VAL A 24 -7.76 -32.69 -9.58
N LEU A 25 -8.12 -31.64 -8.84
CA LEU A 25 -7.70 -31.45 -7.44
C LEU A 25 -8.37 -32.44 -6.47
N ALA A 26 -9.64 -32.79 -6.70
CA ALA A 26 -10.33 -33.84 -5.94
C ALA A 26 -9.75 -35.23 -6.23
N LEU A 27 -9.31 -35.51 -7.47
CA LEU A 27 -8.62 -36.76 -7.83
C LEU A 27 -7.23 -36.84 -7.19
N LEU A 28 -6.50 -35.71 -7.08
CA LEU A 28 -5.21 -35.63 -6.39
C LEU A 28 -5.35 -35.74 -4.85
N MET A 29 -6.44 -35.23 -4.28
CA MET A 29 -6.80 -35.44 -2.88
C MET A 29 -7.16 -36.91 -2.59
N LEU A 30 -7.81 -37.62 -3.52
CA LEU A 30 -8.17 -39.04 -3.42
C LEU A 30 -6.98 -40.00 -3.50
N VAL A 31 -5.80 -39.55 -3.94
CA VAL A 31 -4.56 -40.36 -3.96
C VAL A 31 -3.76 -40.22 -2.66
N PHE A 32 -4.05 -39.21 -1.84
CA PHE A 32 -3.42 -38.98 -0.52
C PHE A 32 -4.32 -39.35 0.68
N THR A 33 -5.49 -39.93 0.44
CA THR A 33 -6.47 -40.25 1.49
C THR A 33 -6.16 -41.43 2.41
N PRO A 34 -5.17 -42.34 2.22
CA PRO A 34 -4.91 -43.34 3.24
C PRO A 34 -3.92 -42.83 4.31
N TRP A 35 -3.93 -41.53 4.65
CA TRP A 35 -3.14 -40.97 5.77
C TRP A 35 -3.91 -40.00 6.66
N LEU A 36 -5.22 -39.83 6.44
CA LEU A 36 -6.12 -39.01 7.28
C LEU A 36 -7.09 -39.84 8.12
N SER A 37 -6.99 -41.17 8.12
CA SER A 37 -7.85 -42.06 8.91
C SER A 37 -7.04 -42.94 9.89
N GLN A 38 -6.33 -42.30 10.83
CA GLN A 38 -6.06 -42.89 12.14
C GLN A 38 -6.36 -41.81 13.19
N GLY A 39 -7.61 -41.79 13.64
CA GLY A 39 -8.11 -40.79 14.58
C GLY A 39 -9.61 -40.91 14.83
N ARG A 40 -10.10 -42.12 15.08
CA ARG A 40 -11.37 -42.38 15.79
C ARG A 40 -11.48 -43.87 16.12
N ALA A 41 -10.84 -44.26 17.20
CA ALA A 41 -11.32 -45.40 17.98
C ALA A 41 -12.52 -44.90 18.79
N ALA A 42 -13.59 -45.69 18.82
CA ALA A 42 -14.85 -45.39 19.45
C ALA A 42 -14.70 -45.10 20.96
N ASP A 43 -15.40 -44.07 21.44
CA ASP A 43 -15.68 -43.86 22.86
C ASP A 43 -16.54 -45.01 23.41
N PRO A 44 -16.08 -45.77 24.42
CA PRO A 44 -16.99 -46.43 25.35
C PRO A 44 -17.45 -45.41 26.40
N GLN A 45 -18.76 -45.44 26.62
CA GLN A 45 -19.53 -44.69 27.62
C GLN A 45 -18.81 -44.32 28.92
N ALA A 46 -19.11 -43.09 29.34
CA ALA A 46 -18.88 -42.45 30.63
C ALA A 46 -18.83 -43.40 31.86
N ALA A 47 -17.68 -43.36 32.54
CA ALA A 47 -17.53 -43.65 33.96
C ALA A 47 -16.71 -42.50 34.59
N PRO A 48 -16.96 -42.14 35.87
CA PRO A 48 -16.50 -40.86 36.41
C PRO A 48 -14.99 -40.82 36.62
N ALA A 49 -14.44 -39.61 36.49
CA ALA A 49 -13.03 -39.28 36.65
C ALA A 49 -12.46 -39.79 37.98
N THR A 50 -11.47 -40.67 37.90
CA THR A 50 -10.52 -40.91 38.99
C THR A 50 -9.26 -40.09 38.72
N ALA A 51 -8.97 -39.18 39.64
CA ALA A 51 -7.75 -38.38 39.65
C ALA A 51 -6.52 -39.31 39.64
N SER A 52 -5.61 -39.08 38.71
CA SER A 52 -4.29 -39.69 38.74
C SER A 52 -3.44 -38.98 39.78
N THR A 53 -3.34 -39.56 40.97
CA THR A 53 -2.36 -39.16 41.98
C THR A 53 -0.96 -39.48 41.44
N GLN A 54 -0.22 -38.48 40.97
CA GLN A 54 1.21 -38.64 40.69
C GLN A 54 1.92 -38.93 42.01
N GLY A 55 2.25 -40.20 42.24
CA GLY A 55 3.11 -40.60 43.35
C GLY A 55 4.55 -40.14 43.10
N ILE A 56 5.18 -39.62 44.16
CA ILE A 56 6.60 -39.24 44.20
C ILE A 56 7.44 -40.44 43.73
N ASN A 57 8.33 -40.24 42.76
CA ASN A 57 9.17 -41.32 42.26
C ASN A 57 10.28 -41.69 43.29
N ALA A 58 10.91 -42.86 43.14
CA ALA A 58 11.89 -43.36 44.11
C ALA A 58 13.09 -42.41 44.34
N GLN A 59 13.54 -41.67 43.31
CA GLN A 59 14.62 -40.69 43.46
C GLN A 59 14.17 -39.44 44.21
N GLN A 60 12.96 -38.96 43.93
CA GLN A 60 12.37 -37.83 44.64
C GLN A 60 12.10 -38.17 46.10
N ALA A 61 11.67 -39.41 46.40
CA ALA A 61 11.49 -39.89 47.77
C ALA A 61 12.83 -39.97 48.52
N GLN A 62 13.90 -40.45 47.88
CA GLN A 62 15.25 -40.46 48.47
C GLN A 62 15.78 -39.06 48.75
N GLN A 63 15.50 -38.10 47.87
CA GLN A 63 15.92 -36.72 48.06
C GLN A 63 15.18 -36.06 49.23
N VAL A 64 13.86 -36.28 49.35
CA VAL A 64 13.07 -35.86 50.52
C VAL A 64 13.57 -36.54 51.80
N LEU A 65 13.90 -37.84 51.74
CA LEU A 65 14.47 -38.56 52.88
C LEU A 65 15.82 -38.00 53.32
N SER A 66 16.66 -37.58 52.36
CA SER A 66 17.98 -36.98 52.66
C SER A 66 17.86 -35.61 53.34
N VAL A 67 16.83 -34.83 52.98
CA VAL A 67 16.50 -33.56 53.64
C VAL A 67 15.91 -33.79 55.02
N MET A 68 15.08 -34.83 55.20
CA MET A 68 14.49 -35.18 56.48
C MET A 68 15.49 -35.83 57.45
N ASN A 69 16.50 -36.57 56.98
CA ASN A 69 17.48 -37.21 57.86
C ASN A 69 18.50 -36.23 58.45
N ASP A 70 18.80 -35.13 57.76
CA ASP A 70 19.68 -34.08 58.26
C ASP A 70 18.91 -33.14 59.23
N PRO A 71 19.27 -33.08 60.52
CA PRO A 71 18.51 -32.31 61.51
C PRO A 71 18.45 -30.81 61.19
N GLN A 72 19.49 -30.22 60.58
CA GLN A 72 19.48 -28.79 60.23
C GLN A 72 18.58 -28.50 59.02
N LYS A 73 18.67 -29.32 57.96
CA LYS A 73 17.84 -29.15 56.76
C LYS A 73 16.37 -29.44 57.02
N ARG A 74 16.09 -30.38 57.92
CA ARG A 74 14.73 -30.67 58.38
C ARG A 74 14.09 -29.46 59.04
N GLU A 75 14.84 -28.73 59.87
CA GLU A 75 14.34 -27.55 60.58
C GLU A 75 14.06 -26.39 59.61
N GLU A 76 14.95 -26.15 58.64
CA GLU A 76 14.75 -25.17 57.56
C GLU A 76 13.57 -25.53 56.65
N PHE A 77 13.44 -26.79 56.27
CA PHE A 77 12.33 -27.29 55.47
C PHE A 77 11.00 -27.13 56.21
N THR A 78 10.98 -27.42 57.52
CA THR A 78 9.79 -27.24 58.36
C THR A 78 9.43 -25.75 58.50
N ARG A 79 10.41 -24.87 58.72
CA ARG A 79 10.18 -23.41 58.74
C ARG A 79 9.64 -22.87 57.42
N THR A 80 10.14 -23.38 56.30
CA THR A 80 9.69 -22.97 54.96
C THR A 80 8.25 -23.41 54.71
N LEU A 81 7.90 -24.64 55.10
CA LEU A 81 6.53 -25.13 55.06
C LEU A 81 5.61 -24.37 56.01
N GLU A 82 6.06 -23.99 57.20
CA GLU A 82 5.31 -23.15 58.14
C GLU A 82 5.09 -21.73 57.60
N ALA A 83 6.08 -21.14 56.92
CA ALA A 83 5.97 -19.83 56.30
C ALA A 83 5.00 -19.83 55.12
N ILE A 84 5.04 -20.88 54.28
CA ILE A 84 4.08 -21.10 53.19
C ILE A 84 2.68 -21.34 53.73
N ALA A 85 2.53 -22.15 54.80
CA ALA A 85 1.25 -22.40 55.43
C ALA A 85 0.63 -21.14 56.08
N LYS A 86 1.46 -20.19 56.52
CA LYS A 86 1.04 -18.88 57.04
C LYS A 86 0.93 -17.79 55.96
N GLY A 87 1.21 -18.09 54.69
CA GLY A 87 1.04 -17.18 53.56
C GLY A 87 2.03 -16.00 53.49
N LEU A 88 3.18 -16.09 54.15
CA LEU A 88 4.20 -15.02 54.18
C LEU A 88 5.36 -15.32 53.22
N PRO A 89 5.92 -14.33 52.49
CA PRO A 89 7.09 -14.54 51.64
C PRO A 89 8.35 -14.83 52.47
N ALA A 90 9.22 -15.71 51.97
CA ALA A 90 10.38 -16.27 52.69
C ALA A 90 11.38 -15.19 53.17
N PRO A 91 12.01 -15.34 54.35
CA PRO A 91 12.99 -14.38 54.86
C PRO A 91 14.36 -14.56 54.18
N ALA A 92 15.04 -13.44 53.91
CA ALA A 92 16.41 -13.42 53.39
C ALA A 92 17.41 -14.02 54.40
N PRO A 93 18.47 -14.71 53.94
CA PRO A 93 19.39 -15.42 54.83
C PRO A 93 20.26 -14.46 55.68
N ALA A 94 20.46 -14.84 56.95
CA ALA A 94 21.35 -14.15 57.88
C ALA A 94 22.84 -14.45 57.56
N PRO A 95 23.77 -13.51 57.83
CA PRO A 95 25.19 -13.70 57.54
C PRO A 95 25.88 -14.57 58.61
N THR A 96 26.51 -15.66 58.18
CA THR A 96 27.38 -16.50 59.04
C THR A 96 28.84 -16.00 59.02
N PRO A 97 29.61 -16.23 60.11
CA PRO A 97 30.82 -15.48 60.43
C PRO A 97 32.06 -15.96 59.67
N ALA A 98 32.98 -15.01 59.45
CA ALA A 98 34.23 -15.19 58.72
C ALA A 98 35.15 -16.25 59.35
N PRO A 99 35.76 -17.16 58.54
CA PRO A 99 36.92 -17.92 58.98
C PRO A 99 38.22 -17.15 58.77
N ALA A 100 39.18 -17.48 59.62
CA ALA A 100 40.44 -16.80 59.84
C ALA A 100 41.41 -16.82 58.65
N LYS A 101 42.23 -15.77 58.62
CA LYS A 101 43.36 -15.48 57.75
C LYS A 101 44.37 -16.64 57.69
N ALA A 102 44.67 -17.13 56.49
CA ALA A 102 45.88 -17.90 56.19
C ALA A 102 46.56 -17.37 54.92
N ALA A 103 47.90 -17.34 54.94
CA ALA A 103 48.82 -16.69 54.01
C ALA A 103 49.00 -17.43 52.65
N PRO A 104 49.63 -16.82 51.62
CA PRO A 104 49.38 -17.12 50.20
C PRO A 104 50.43 -18.01 49.51
N ALA A 105 49.99 -18.83 48.53
CA ALA A 105 50.76 -19.31 47.35
C ALA A 105 49.84 -20.08 46.36
N PRO A 106 50.23 -20.35 45.10
CA PRO A 106 50.12 -19.45 43.94
C PRO A 106 49.14 -19.96 42.85
N ALA A 107 48.91 -19.09 41.86
CA ALA A 107 47.95 -19.15 40.76
C ALA A 107 47.78 -20.51 40.03
N ALA A 108 46.52 -20.88 39.79
CA ALA A 108 46.11 -21.68 38.63
C ALA A 108 44.62 -21.47 38.28
N SER A 109 44.38 -21.21 36.99
CA SER A 109 43.13 -21.23 36.21
C SER A 109 41.88 -20.52 36.76
N SER A 110 41.55 -19.40 36.14
CA SER A 110 40.26 -18.70 36.24
C SER A 110 39.12 -19.53 35.64
N ASP A 111 38.44 -20.33 36.46
CA ASP A 111 37.09 -20.79 36.17
C ASP A 111 36.12 -19.62 36.40
N VAL A 112 35.60 -19.05 35.32
CA VAL A 112 34.56 -18.03 35.36
C VAL A 112 33.30 -18.67 35.91
N SER A 113 33.02 -18.42 37.18
CA SER A 113 31.80 -18.88 37.85
C SER A 113 30.63 -18.02 37.36
N LEU A 114 29.82 -18.56 36.44
CA LEU A 114 28.62 -17.89 35.94
C LEU A 114 27.50 -17.95 36.99
N GLU A 115 26.82 -16.82 37.18
CA GLU A 115 25.67 -16.69 38.07
C GLU A 115 24.49 -17.57 37.58
N PRO A 116 23.82 -18.34 38.46
CA PRO A 116 22.69 -19.20 38.07
C PRO A 116 21.58 -18.38 37.40
N ASP A 117 21.01 -18.88 36.30
CA ASP A 117 19.95 -18.25 35.48
C ASP A 117 20.32 -16.98 34.69
N SER A 118 21.60 -16.62 34.61
CA SER A 118 22.05 -15.58 33.66
C SER A 118 21.88 -16.03 32.19
N ILE A 119 21.65 -15.09 31.26
CA ILE A 119 21.57 -15.38 29.80
C ILE A 119 22.85 -16.09 29.33
N SER A 120 24.01 -15.76 29.90
CA SER A 120 25.28 -16.46 29.67
C SER A 120 25.28 -17.90 30.16
N SER A 121 24.65 -18.20 31.30
CA SER A 121 24.53 -19.58 31.78
C SER A 121 23.51 -20.39 30.96
N GLN A 122 22.42 -19.76 30.50
CA GLN A 122 21.44 -20.37 29.61
C GLN A 122 22.04 -20.64 28.22
N THR A 123 22.80 -19.70 27.66
CA THR A 123 23.48 -19.93 26.38
C THR A 123 24.58 -20.96 26.51
N MET A 124 25.32 -21.00 27.63
CA MET A 124 26.32 -22.04 27.87
C MET A 124 25.67 -23.42 28.05
N ASN A 125 24.56 -23.50 28.77
CA ASN A 125 23.80 -24.74 28.93
C ASN A 125 23.22 -25.23 27.60
N GLU A 126 22.68 -24.34 26.76
CA GLU A 126 22.25 -24.66 25.41
C GLU A 126 23.44 -25.08 24.53
N LEU A 127 24.59 -24.42 24.64
CA LEU A 127 25.80 -24.83 23.92
C LEU A 127 26.31 -26.21 24.38
N THR A 128 26.27 -26.51 25.68
CA THR A 128 26.64 -27.83 26.20
C THR A 128 25.63 -28.88 25.75
N HIS A 129 24.34 -28.56 25.72
CA HIS A 129 23.30 -29.45 25.22
C HIS A 129 23.46 -29.72 23.71
N ILE A 130 23.73 -28.68 22.91
CA ILE A 130 24.06 -28.83 21.48
C ILE A 130 25.34 -29.66 21.29
N ARG A 131 26.36 -29.43 22.12
CA ARG A 131 27.61 -30.21 22.10
C ARG A 131 27.35 -31.67 22.43
N ASP A 132 26.56 -31.96 23.45
CA ASP A 132 26.25 -33.33 23.86
C ASP A 132 25.43 -34.04 22.79
N ILE A 133 24.45 -33.36 22.18
CA ILE A 133 23.74 -33.85 21.00
C ILE A 133 24.74 -34.11 19.87
N ALA A 134 25.65 -33.20 19.57
CA ALA A 134 26.62 -33.34 18.48
C ALA A 134 27.60 -34.51 18.74
N LEU A 135 28.06 -34.68 19.98
CA LEU A 135 28.94 -35.79 20.37
C LEU A 135 28.20 -37.13 20.33
N GLN A 136 26.98 -37.19 20.84
CA GLN A 136 26.14 -38.39 20.77
C GLN A 136 25.82 -38.75 19.32
N GLN A 137 25.59 -37.75 18.46
CA GLN A 137 25.40 -37.96 17.02
C GLN A 137 26.69 -38.42 16.33
N GLY A 138 27.85 -37.86 16.69
CA GLY A 138 29.15 -38.33 16.20
C GLY A 138 29.42 -39.79 16.59
N GLN A 139 29.05 -40.18 17.80
CA GLN A 139 29.13 -41.57 18.26
C GLN A 139 28.16 -42.48 17.51
N ASN A 140 26.90 -42.07 17.33
CA ASN A 140 25.91 -42.80 16.54
C ASN A 140 26.35 -42.96 15.08
N PHE A 141 26.97 -41.94 14.49
CA PHE A 141 27.55 -41.98 13.15
C PHE A 141 28.71 -42.97 13.07
N MET A 142 29.61 -42.96 14.05
CA MET A 142 30.73 -43.90 14.11
C MET A 142 30.25 -45.36 14.34
N ALA A 143 29.14 -45.54 15.06
CA ALA A 143 28.49 -46.84 15.23
C ALA A 143 28.00 -47.43 13.89
N LEU A 144 27.56 -46.60 12.94
CA LEU A 144 27.16 -47.06 11.60
C LEU A 144 28.28 -47.82 10.88
N PHE A 145 29.52 -47.32 10.95
CA PHE A 145 30.66 -47.97 10.31
C PHE A 145 31.04 -49.28 11.00
N LYS A 146 30.89 -49.35 12.33
CA LYS A 146 31.10 -50.57 13.11
C LYS A 146 30.05 -51.64 12.81
N ASP A 147 28.79 -51.24 12.68
CA ASP A 147 27.68 -52.14 12.35
C ASP A 147 27.75 -52.62 10.89
N LEU A 148 28.25 -51.79 9.97
CA LEU A 148 28.49 -52.21 8.59
C LEU A 148 29.64 -53.25 8.51
N ALA A 149 30.67 -53.12 9.33
CA ALA A 149 31.71 -54.15 9.45
C ALA A 149 31.17 -55.48 10.02
N PHE A 150 30.13 -55.43 10.87
CA PHE A 150 29.41 -56.61 11.33
C PHE A 150 28.69 -57.33 10.18
N VAL A 151 28.07 -56.60 9.25
CA VAL A 151 27.45 -57.17 8.05
C VAL A 151 28.46 -57.96 7.23
N GLY A 152 29.66 -57.40 7.00
CA GLY A 152 30.73 -58.10 6.27
C GLY A 152 31.15 -59.42 6.92
N ARG A 153 31.27 -59.44 8.26
CA ARG A 153 31.56 -60.67 9.02
C ARG A 153 30.42 -61.69 8.97
N TRP A 154 29.17 -61.23 9.04
CA TRP A 154 27.99 -62.11 8.92
C TRP A 154 27.88 -62.74 7.53
N VAL A 155 28.15 -61.97 6.46
CA VAL A 155 28.20 -62.49 5.08
C VAL A 155 29.27 -63.56 4.95
N HIS A 156 30.47 -63.31 5.51
CA HIS A 156 31.53 -64.31 5.54
C HIS A 156 31.10 -65.58 6.29
N SER A 157 30.40 -65.44 7.43
CA SER A 157 29.88 -66.57 8.20
C SER A 157 28.88 -67.42 7.40
N ILE A 158 27.97 -66.81 6.66
CA ILE A 158 26.99 -67.53 5.83
C ILE A 158 27.62 -68.22 4.63
N LEU A 159 28.61 -67.59 3.99
CA LEU A 159 29.34 -68.19 2.88
C LEU A 159 30.29 -69.30 3.34
N SER A 160 30.76 -69.25 4.58
CA SER A 160 31.61 -70.29 5.18
C SER A 160 30.83 -71.54 5.59
N ASN A 161 29.53 -71.41 5.94
CA ASN A 161 28.68 -72.54 6.29
C ASN A 161 28.16 -73.24 5.02
N ALA A 162 28.39 -74.55 4.89
CA ALA A 162 28.03 -75.32 3.70
C ALA A 162 26.51 -75.32 3.42
N ASP A 163 25.68 -75.50 4.45
CA ASP A 163 24.22 -75.59 4.30
C ASP A 163 23.62 -74.22 3.96
N SER A 164 24.00 -73.17 4.70
CA SER A 164 23.53 -71.80 4.42
C SER A 164 23.98 -71.31 3.04
N ARG A 165 25.20 -71.66 2.62
CA ARG A 165 25.71 -71.36 1.28
C ARG A 165 24.89 -72.08 0.20
N GLN A 166 24.54 -73.35 0.39
CA GLN A 166 23.71 -74.08 -0.58
C GLN A 166 22.31 -73.48 -0.71
N ILE A 167 21.66 -73.13 0.40
CA ILE A 167 20.33 -72.54 0.37
C ILE A 167 20.37 -71.14 -0.27
N LEU A 168 21.39 -70.34 0.03
CA LEU A 168 21.61 -69.03 -0.61
C LEU A 168 21.83 -69.17 -2.12
N LEU A 169 22.67 -70.13 -2.55
CA LEU A 169 22.93 -70.37 -3.97
C LEU A 169 21.71 -70.91 -4.70
N ASP A 170 20.93 -71.84 -4.12
CA ASP A 170 19.67 -72.33 -4.70
C ASP A 170 18.65 -71.19 -4.84
N ALA A 171 18.47 -70.38 -3.79
CA ALA A 171 17.56 -69.24 -3.83
C ALA A 171 17.97 -68.19 -4.87
N LEU A 172 19.26 -67.84 -4.95
CA LEU A 172 19.77 -66.85 -5.91
C LEU A 172 19.75 -67.37 -7.35
N THR A 173 20.08 -68.64 -7.58
CA THR A 173 20.07 -69.22 -8.93
C THR A 173 18.66 -69.34 -9.48
N ARG A 174 17.70 -69.84 -8.69
CA ARG A 174 16.28 -69.91 -9.10
C ARG A 174 15.70 -68.53 -9.32
N ALA A 175 15.89 -67.61 -8.38
CA ALA A 175 15.46 -66.22 -8.53
C ALA A 175 16.09 -65.58 -9.77
N GLY A 176 17.39 -65.80 -10.00
CA GLY A 176 18.11 -65.30 -11.18
C GLY A 176 17.57 -65.82 -12.50
N ILE A 177 17.31 -67.13 -12.62
CA ILE A 177 16.71 -67.73 -13.81
C ILE A 177 15.32 -67.15 -14.07
N ILE A 178 14.46 -67.12 -13.05
CA ILE A 178 13.09 -66.59 -13.17
C ILE A 178 13.14 -65.10 -13.55
N PHE A 179 14.03 -64.33 -12.94
CA PHE A 179 14.19 -62.90 -13.21
C PHE A 179 14.70 -62.64 -14.63
N VAL A 180 15.66 -63.43 -15.13
CA VAL A 180 16.14 -63.33 -16.52
C VAL A 180 15.04 -63.69 -17.51
N LEU A 181 14.27 -64.76 -17.26
CA LEU A 181 13.12 -65.13 -18.09
C LEU A 181 12.05 -64.03 -18.09
N ALA A 182 11.75 -63.47 -16.92
CA ALA A 182 10.81 -62.35 -16.80
C ALA A 182 11.32 -61.10 -17.53
N LEU A 183 12.61 -60.76 -17.46
CA LEU A 183 13.22 -59.66 -18.20
C LEU A 183 13.20 -59.89 -19.72
N LEU A 184 13.45 -61.11 -20.18
CA LEU A 184 13.34 -61.47 -21.59
C LEU A 184 11.89 -61.35 -22.08
N ALA A 185 10.92 -61.77 -21.28
CA ALA A 185 9.50 -61.61 -21.56
C ALA A 185 9.08 -60.12 -21.61
N GLU A 186 9.52 -59.31 -20.64
CA GLU A 186 9.34 -57.85 -20.66
C GLU A 186 9.94 -57.27 -21.93
N ARG A 187 11.19 -57.63 -22.26
CA ARG A 187 11.91 -57.06 -23.40
C ARG A 187 11.23 -57.43 -24.71
N GLY A 188 10.80 -58.67 -24.87
CA GLY A 188 10.04 -59.14 -26.02
C GLY A 188 8.75 -58.36 -26.20
N LEU A 189 7.93 -58.23 -25.14
CA LEU A 189 6.69 -57.46 -25.21
C LEU A 189 6.93 -55.96 -25.39
N SER A 190 8.02 -55.41 -24.84
CA SER A 190 8.43 -54.01 -25.05
C SER A 190 8.78 -53.72 -26.51
N ILE A 191 9.33 -54.70 -27.23
CA ILE A 191 9.62 -54.58 -28.66
C ILE A 191 8.32 -54.67 -29.47
N ALA A 192 7.44 -55.61 -29.14
CA ALA A 192 6.14 -55.76 -29.79
C ALA A 192 5.26 -54.51 -29.64
N THR A 193 5.30 -53.86 -28.47
CA THR A 193 4.53 -52.64 -28.17
C THR A 193 5.10 -51.36 -28.80
N ARG A 194 6.26 -51.39 -29.47
CA ARG A 194 6.83 -50.18 -30.14
C ARG A 194 5.94 -49.63 -31.24
N LYS A 195 5.34 -50.50 -32.06
CA LYS A 195 4.42 -50.11 -33.16
C LYS A 195 3.17 -49.38 -32.65
N PRO A 196 2.40 -49.92 -31.67
CA PRO A 196 1.25 -49.20 -31.13
C PRO A 196 1.65 -47.91 -30.39
N LEU A 197 2.80 -47.89 -29.70
CA LEU A 197 3.34 -46.66 -29.10
C LEU A 197 3.58 -45.56 -30.14
N ALA A 198 4.26 -45.89 -31.24
CA ALA A 198 4.52 -44.96 -32.33
C ALA A 198 3.21 -44.44 -32.95
N ALA A 199 2.20 -45.29 -33.13
CA ALA A 199 0.89 -44.89 -33.64
C ALA A 199 0.17 -43.89 -32.72
N VAL A 200 0.25 -44.08 -31.38
CA VAL A 200 -0.31 -43.13 -30.40
C VAL A 200 0.42 -41.79 -30.47
N THR A 201 1.75 -41.79 -30.58
CA THR A 201 2.52 -40.55 -30.72
C THR A 201 2.20 -39.80 -32.03
N ALA A 202 2.05 -40.51 -33.15
CA ALA A 202 1.69 -39.92 -34.44
C ALA A 202 0.30 -39.28 -34.41
N ARG A 203 -0.68 -39.94 -33.76
CA ARG A 203 -2.03 -39.39 -33.56
C ARG A 203 -2.01 -38.14 -32.69
N ALA A 204 -1.23 -38.13 -31.60
CA ALA A 204 -1.10 -36.96 -30.75
C ALA A 204 -0.50 -35.75 -31.49
N VAL A 205 0.54 -35.98 -32.31
CA VAL A 205 1.14 -34.95 -33.18
C VAL A 205 0.13 -34.39 -34.19
N ALA A 206 -0.67 -35.25 -34.81
CA ALA A 206 -1.70 -34.83 -35.76
C ALA A 206 -2.81 -33.99 -35.08
N THR A 207 -3.26 -34.40 -33.89
CA THR A 207 -4.24 -33.64 -33.09
C THR A 207 -3.71 -32.27 -32.69
N GLU A 208 -2.44 -32.17 -32.31
CA GLU A 208 -1.81 -30.90 -31.97
C GLU A 208 -1.62 -29.99 -33.20
N ALA A 209 -1.22 -30.54 -34.34
CA ALA A 209 -1.11 -29.79 -35.59
C ALA A 209 -2.48 -29.19 -36.00
N ASN A 210 -3.56 -29.93 -35.81
CA ASN A 210 -4.92 -29.46 -36.06
C ASN A 210 -5.36 -28.38 -35.07
N LEU A 211 -5.03 -28.52 -33.78
CA LEU A 211 -5.31 -27.49 -32.77
C LEU A 211 -4.55 -26.20 -33.09
N ASN A 212 -3.25 -26.29 -33.40
CA ASN A 212 -2.44 -25.13 -33.76
C ASN A 212 -2.99 -24.41 -35.00
N ARG A 213 -3.46 -25.15 -36.01
CA ARG A 213 -4.09 -24.56 -37.20
C ARG A 213 -5.38 -23.79 -36.89
N ARG A 214 -6.20 -24.30 -35.96
CA ARG A 214 -7.42 -23.61 -35.50
C ARG A 214 -7.08 -22.33 -34.75
N LEU A 215 -6.13 -22.40 -33.82
CA LEU A 215 -5.66 -21.26 -33.04
C LEU A 215 -5.07 -20.16 -33.93
N THR A 216 -4.26 -20.49 -34.94
CA THR A 216 -3.77 -19.47 -35.89
C THR A 216 -4.87 -18.86 -36.74
N THR A 217 -5.94 -19.60 -37.03
CA THR A 217 -7.09 -19.08 -37.79
C THR A 217 -7.93 -18.14 -36.93
N GLU A 218 -8.13 -18.47 -35.65
CA GLU A 218 -8.80 -17.61 -34.66
C GLU A 218 -7.99 -16.33 -34.39
N ASP A 219 -6.67 -16.44 -34.17
CA ASP A 219 -5.78 -15.29 -34.00
C ASP A 219 -5.78 -14.37 -35.23
N GLN A 220 -5.83 -14.94 -36.45
CA GLN A 220 -5.92 -14.16 -37.69
C GLN A 220 -7.27 -13.46 -37.87
N GLN A 221 -8.37 -14.08 -37.45
CA GLN A 221 -9.70 -13.46 -37.47
C GLN A 221 -9.84 -12.33 -36.44
N GLU A 222 -9.23 -12.48 -35.26
CA GLU A 222 -9.26 -11.46 -34.21
C GLU A 222 -8.36 -10.25 -34.54
N ASN A 223 -7.19 -10.47 -35.15
CA ASN A 223 -6.32 -9.39 -35.65
C ASN A 223 -6.88 -8.66 -36.90
N SER A 224 -7.94 -9.18 -37.52
CA SER A 224 -8.59 -8.58 -38.69
C SER A 224 -9.76 -7.65 -38.33
N GLN A 225 -10.09 -7.50 -37.05
CA GLN A 225 -11.10 -6.54 -36.60
C GLN A 225 -10.51 -5.11 -36.64
N PRO A 226 -11.26 -4.10 -37.14
CA PRO A 226 -10.76 -2.74 -37.23
C PRO A 226 -10.48 -2.18 -35.83
N VAL A 227 -9.21 -1.82 -35.60
CA VAL A 227 -8.75 -1.11 -34.40
C VAL A 227 -9.48 0.22 -34.32
N SER A 228 -10.22 0.46 -33.22
CA SER A 228 -10.84 1.76 -32.96
C SER A 228 -9.76 2.85 -32.84
N PRO A 229 -10.02 4.09 -33.29
CA PRO A 229 -9.00 5.12 -33.39
C PRO A 229 -8.38 5.43 -32.01
N ALA A 230 -7.05 5.43 -31.98
CA ALA A 230 -6.24 5.56 -30.77
C ALA A 230 -6.56 6.84 -29.97
N ALA A 231 -6.96 6.67 -28.71
CA ALA A 231 -6.95 7.76 -27.73
C ALA A 231 -5.50 8.18 -27.44
N THR A 232 -5.23 9.48 -27.30
CA THR A 232 -3.91 10.02 -26.98
C THR A 232 -3.80 10.34 -25.49
N GLY A 233 -2.73 9.88 -24.83
CA GLY A 233 -2.44 10.21 -23.41
C GLY A 233 -2.40 9.00 -22.48
N ALA A 234 -2.61 9.22 -21.17
CA ALA A 234 -2.55 8.20 -20.12
C ALA A 234 -3.55 7.04 -20.34
N ASP A 235 -4.67 7.33 -21.01
CA ASP A 235 -5.67 6.34 -21.41
C ASP A 235 -5.12 5.31 -22.41
N ALA A 236 -4.23 5.72 -23.33
CA ALA A 236 -3.57 4.81 -24.26
C ALA A 236 -2.70 3.77 -23.54
N LYS A 237 -2.10 4.15 -22.41
CA LYS A 237 -1.23 3.26 -21.63
C LYS A 237 -2.04 2.27 -20.80
N ALA A 238 -3.16 2.71 -20.21
CA ALA A 238 -4.09 1.84 -19.50
C ALA A 238 -4.83 0.88 -20.47
N GLU A 239 -5.21 1.36 -21.64
CA GLU A 239 -5.85 0.58 -22.69
C GLU A 239 -4.87 -0.44 -23.30
N GLN A 240 -3.62 -0.05 -23.56
CA GLN A 240 -2.53 -0.97 -23.92
C GLN A 240 -2.25 -2.01 -22.82
N GLU A 241 -2.23 -1.62 -21.55
CA GLU A 241 -2.04 -2.58 -20.45
C GLU A 241 -3.21 -3.57 -20.35
N THR A 242 -4.43 -3.12 -20.62
CA THR A 242 -5.64 -3.96 -20.63
C THR A 242 -5.66 -4.91 -21.82
N GLU A 243 -5.32 -4.43 -23.02
CA GLU A 243 -5.21 -5.23 -24.23
C GLU A 243 -4.08 -6.26 -24.14
N GLN A 244 -2.94 -5.88 -23.55
CA GLN A 244 -1.84 -6.81 -23.24
C GLN A 244 -2.23 -7.86 -22.21
N THR A 245 -3.01 -7.50 -21.18
CA THR A 245 -3.50 -8.44 -20.16
C THR A 245 -4.46 -9.46 -20.79
N ARG A 246 -5.33 -9.00 -21.70
CA ARG A 246 -6.26 -9.88 -22.44
C ARG A 246 -5.51 -10.86 -23.35
N LYS A 247 -4.58 -10.37 -24.17
CA LYS A 247 -3.67 -11.21 -24.98
C LYS A 247 -2.88 -12.21 -24.14
N GLN A 248 -2.55 -11.87 -22.89
CA GLN A 248 -1.85 -12.77 -21.96
C GLN A 248 -2.77 -13.85 -21.39
N ASP A 249 -4.02 -13.53 -21.07
CA ASP A 249 -5.00 -14.50 -20.61
C ASP A 249 -5.40 -15.46 -21.72
N ASP A 250 -5.50 -14.99 -22.97
CA ASP A 250 -5.77 -15.83 -24.15
C ASP A 250 -4.61 -16.79 -24.41
N ARG A 251 -3.35 -16.33 -24.30
CA ARG A 251 -2.15 -17.20 -24.36
C ARG A 251 -2.16 -18.29 -23.30
N LYS A 252 -2.52 -17.96 -22.05
CA LYS A 252 -2.63 -18.96 -20.97
C LYS A 252 -3.76 -19.96 -21.19
N GLN A 253 -4.88 -19.52 -21.76
CA GLN A 253 -5.97 -20.41 -22.17
C GLN A 253 -5.50 -21.37 -23.27
N HIS A 254 -4.78 -20.88 -24.28
CA HIS A 254 -4.22 -21.69 -25.36
C HIS A 254 -3.21 -22.72 -24.84
N GLU A 255 -2.34 -22.35 -23.90
CA GLU A 255 -1.43 -23.27 -23.21
C GLU A 255 -2.18 -24.34 -22.40
N THR A 256 -3.24 -23.95 -21.69
CA THR A 256 -4.06 -24.87 -20.88
C THR A 256 -4.79 -25.89 -21.77
N LEU A 257 -5.34 -25.44 -22.91
CA LEU A 257 -5.99 -26.32 -23.89
C LEU A 257 -5.01 -27.32 -24.52
N ARG A 258 -3.78 -26.90 -24.79
CA ARG A 258 -2.70 -27.80 -25.25
C ARG A 258 -2.37 -28.88 -24.22
N VAL A 259 -2.30 -28.54 -22.94
CA VAL A 259 -2.03 -29.53 -21.88
C VAL A 259 -3.20 -30.52 -21.75
N ILE A 260 -4.44 -30.04 -21.73
CA ILE A 260 -5.64 -30.89 -21.61
C ILE A 260 -5.74 -31.91 -22.75
N THR A 261 -5.45 -31.47 -23.97
CA THR A 261 -5.49 -32.35 -25.15
C THR A 261 -4.37 -33.41 -25.17
N ARG A 262 -3.25 -33.20 -24.47
CA ARG A 262 -2.13 -34.15 -24.36
C ARG A 262 -2.31 -35.22 -23.29
N ILE A 263 -3.07 -34.95 -22.22
CA ILE A 263 -3.31 -35.88 -21.09
C ILE A 263 -3.79 -37.28 -21.54
N PRO A 264 -4.84 -37.45 -22.37
CA PRO A 264 -5.34 -38.77 -22.71
C PRO A 264 -4.34 -39.61 -23.51
N TYR A 265 -3.54 -38.97 -24.38
CA TYR A 265 -2.49 -39.67 -25.13
C TYR A 265 -1.31 -40.05 -24.25
N SER A 266 -0.93 -39.20 -23.28
CA SER A 266 0.10 -39.53 -22.29
C SER A 266 -0.34 -40.68 -21.37
N LEU A 267 -1.61 -40.69 -20.95
CA LEU A 267 -2.19 -41.78 -20.17
C LEU A 267 -2.24 -43.11 -20.95
N LEU A 268 -2.66 -43.07 -22.22
CA LEU A 268 -2.67 -44.25 -23.08
C LEU A 268 -1.25 -44.78 -23.32
N HIS A 269 -0.28 -43.88 -23.52
CA HIS A 269 1.13 -44.21 -23.67
C HIS A 269 1.72 -44.84 -22.38
N PHE A 270 1.32 -44.36 -21.20
CA PHE A 270 1.65 -44.99 -19.91
C PHE A 270 1.08 -46.41 -19.80
N LEU A 271 -0.22 -46.58 -20.11
CA LEU A 271 -0.92 -47.85 -19.98
C LEU A 271 -0.30 -48.94 -20.88
N ILE A 272 0.08 -48.59 -22.11
CA ILE A 272 0.76 -49.52 -23.03
C ILE A 272 2.14 -49.91 -22.50
N LYS A 273 2.88 -48.97 -21.89
CA LYS A 273 4.20 -49.26 -21.27
C LYS A 273 4.09 -50.07 -19.98
N LEU A 274 2.94 -50.08 -19.32
CA LEU A 274 2.69 -50.87 -18.12
C LEU A 274 2.48 -52.35 -18.44
N LEU A 275 2.02 -52.70 -19.65
CA LEU A 275 1.80 -54.10 -20.08
C LEU A 275 3.06 -54.98 -20.00
N PRO A 276 4.23 -54.59 -20.54
CA PRO A 276 5.48 -55.32 -20.33
C PRO A 276 5.84 -55.53 -18.85
N VAL A 277 5.60 -54.53 -18.00
CA VAL A 277 5.89 -54.61 -16.56
C VAL A 277 4.91 -55.54 -15.85
N ALA A 278 3.64 -55.52 -16.24
CA ALA A 278 2.64 -56.46 -15.74
C ALA A 278 2.96 -57.90 -16.17
N LEU A 279 3.47 -58.11 -17.39
CA LEU A 279 3.95 -59.40 -17.84
C LEU A 279 5.17 -59.86 -17.04
N PHE A 280 6.15 -58.98 -16.82
CA PHE A 280 7.30 -59.24 -15.95
C PHE A 280 6.85 -59.69 -14.56
N PHE A 281 5.93 -58.94 -13.95
CA PHE A 281 5.38 -59.22 -12.63
C PHE A 281 4.67 -60.58 -12.59
N GLY A 282 3.81 -60.85 -13.59
CA GLY A 282 3.11 -62.12 -13.72
C GLY A 282 4.05 -63.31 -13.90
N VAL A 283 5.08 -63.19 -14.75
CA VAL A 283 6.10 -64.24 -14.96
C VAL A 283 6.94 -64.44 -13.70
N GLY A 284 7.26 -63.37 -12.96
CA GLY A 284 7.99 -63.46 -11.69
C GLY A 284 7.19 -64.21 -10.61
N TYR A 285 5.90 -63.90 -10.45
CA TYR A 285 5.03 -64.60 -9.49
C TYR A 285 4.72 -66.04 -9.89
N ALA A 286 4.41 -66.28 -11.16
CA ALA A 286 4.19 -67.63 -11.69
C ALA A 286 5.47 -68.47 -11.61
N GLY A 287 6.61 -67.88 -11.97
CA GLY A 287 7.92 -68.52 -11.86
C GLY A 287 8.28 -68.83 -10.41
N SER A 288 7.98 -67.92 -9.47
CA SER A 288 8.13 -68.21 -8.05
C SER A 288 7.28 -69.41 -7.62
N ALA A 289 6.00 -69.46 -8.01
CA ALA A 289 5.11 -70.55 -7.61
C ALA A 289 5.49 -71.91 -8.23
N LEU A 290 6.04 -71.91 -9.46
CA LEU A 290 6.29 -73.12 -10.24
C LEU A 290 7.73 -73.65 -10.16
N LEU A 291 8.73 -72.77 -10.07
CA LEU A 291 10.16 -73.13 -10.15
C LEU A 291 10.88 -73.09 -8.79
N THR A 292 10.28 -72.52 -7.74
CA THR A 292 10.89 -72.49 -6.40
C THR A 292 10.33 -73.60 -5.51
N SER A 293 11.23 -74.42 -4.96
CA SER A 293 10.90 -75.54 -4.06
C SER A 293 11.06 -75.18 -2.58
N THR A 294 11.84 -74.15 -2.26
CA THR A 294 12.11 -73.70 -0.89
C THR A 294 11.42 -72.37 -0.60
N HIS A 295 10.98 -72.18 0.66
CA HIS A 295 10.34 -70.93 1.08
C HIS A 295 11.27 -69.72 0.89
N GLN A 296 12.57 -69.89 1.16
CA GLN A 296 13.56 -68.83 0.96
C GLN A 296 13.71 -68.45 -0.52
N ALA A 297 13.79 -69.41 -1.45
CA ALA A 297 13.83 -69.13 -2.89
C ALA A 297 12.58 -68.39 -3.38
N ALA A 298 11.39 -68.75 -2.87
CA ALA A 298 10.15 -68.06 -3.20
C ALA A 298 10.17 -66.60 -2.72
N MET A 299 10.57 -66.36 -1.47
CA MET A 299 10.62 -65.01 -0.90
C MET A 299 11.64 -64.12 -1.61
N VAL A 300 12.83 -64.65 -1.93
CA VAL A 300 13.86 -63.92 -2.71
C VAL A 300 13.31 -63.53 -4.09
N THR A 301 12.65 -64.46 -4.78
CA THR A 301 12.10 -64.23 -6.13
C THR A 301 10.99 -63.17 -6.11
N ILE A 302 10.03 -63.29 -5.19
CA ILE A 302 8.91 -62.32 -5.06
C ILE A 302 9.44 -60.94 -4.67
N THR A 303 10.39 -60.88 -3.73
CA THR A 303 11.02 -59.63 -3.30
C THR A 303 11.70 -58.92 -4.46
N LEU A 304 12.52 -59.62 -5.23
CA LEU A 304 13.24 -59.04 -6.36
C LEU A 304 12.27 -58.59 -7.47
N THR A 305 11.22 -59.38 -7.71
CA THR A 305 10.15 -59.05 -8.65
C THR A 305 9.41 -57.78 -8.23
N ASN A 306 9.01 -57.66 -6.97
CA ASN A 306 8.33 -56.49 -6.43
C ASN A 306 9.21 -55.24 -6.46
N ALA A 307 10.46 -55.36 -6.02
CA ALA A 307 11.41 -54.24 -6.00
C ALA A 307 11.64 -53.67 -7.41
N TYR A 308 11.83 -54.54 -8.40
CA TYR A 308 11.96 -54.13 -9.79
C TYR A 308 10.66 -53.54 -10.35
N ALA A 309 9.51 -54.19 -10.14
CA ALA A 309 8.23 -53.72 -10.67
C ALA A 309 7.85 -52.33 -10.11
N ILE A 310 8.02 -52.12 -8.80
CA ILE A 310 7.79 -50.82 -8.16
C ILE A 310 8.72 -49.75 -8.75
N ALA A 311 10.03 -50.03 -8.83
CA ALA A 311 10.98 -49.10 -9.44
C ALA A 311 10.61 -48.77 -10.89
N ARG A 312 10.19 -49.77 -11.66
CA ARG A 312 9.83 -49.62 -13.07
C ARG A 312 8.57 -48.79 -13.25
N VAL A 313 7.54 -49.00 -12.43
CA VAL A 313 6.30 -48.21 -12.46
C VAL A 313 6.58 -46.75 -12.11
N ILE A 314 7.36 -46.49 -11.06
CA ILE A 314 7.75 -45.12 -10.66
C ILE A 314 8.59 -44.44 -11.75
N TYR A 315 9.48 -45.17 -12.42
CA TYR A 315 10.21 -44.67 -13.58
C TYR A 315 9.28 -44.29 -14.73
N LEU A 316 8.36 -45.18 -15.09
CA LEU A 316 7.42 -44.97 -16.19
C LEU A 316 6.49 -43.78 -15.95
N LEU A 317 6.07 -43.55 -14.71
CA LEU A 317 5.28 -42.39 -14.32
C LEU A 317 6.03 -41.07 -14.57
N LEU A 318 7.33 -41.00 -14.27
CA LEU A 318 8.09 -39.78 -14.55
C LEU A 318 8.45 -39.67 -16.04
N GLU A 319 8.73 -40.78 -16.71
CA GLU A 319 9.00 -40.80 -18.14
C GLU A 319 7.80 -40.28 -18.95
N THR A 320 6.56 -40.53 -18.52
CA THR A 320 5.34 -40.03 -19.19
C THR A 320 5.08 -38.55 -18.97
N VAL A 321 5.63 -37.96 -17.91
CA VAL A 321 5.58 -36.52 -17.66
C VAL A 321 6.59 -35.77 -18.55
N PHE A 322 7.82 -36.28 -18.65
CA PHE A 322 8.92 -35.59 -19.36
C PHE A 322 9.12 -36.02 -20.82
N VAL A 323 8.61 -37.20 -21.19
CA VAL A 323 8.68 -37.84 -22.52
C VAL A 323 9.95 -37.49 -23.30
N PRO A 324 11.12 -38.05 -22.91
CA PRO A 324 12.41 -37.61 -23.43
C PRO A 324 12.63 -37.89 -24.92
N HIS A 325 11.88 -38.83 -25.51
CA HIS A 325 12.04 -39.27 -26.90
C HIS A 325 10.98 -38.70 -27.86
N SER A 326 9.98 -37.96 -27.36
CA SER A 326 8.89 -37.41 -28.19
C SER A 326 8.47 -36.04 -27.64
N PRO A 327 9.17 -34.95 -28.01
CA PRO A 327 8.97 -33.63 -27.41
C PRO A 327 7.57 -33.04 -27.67
N THR A 328 6.87 -33.50 -28.70
CA THR A 328 5.52 -33.06 -29.06
C THR A 328 4.44 -33.42 -28.04
N ILE A 329 4.61 -34.51 -27.28
CA ILE A 329 3.63 -34.96 -26.29
C ILE A 329 4.03 -34.66 -24.84
N ARG A 330 5.07 -33.83 -24.63
CA ARG A 330 5.58 -33.50 -23.30
C ARG A 330 4.54 -32.70 -22.50
N LEU A 331 4.30 -33.09 -21.26
CA LEU A 331 3.34 -32.42 -20.35
C LEU A 331 3.97 -31.19 -19.65
N CYS A 332 5.30 -31.14 -19.57
CA CYS A 332 6.04 -30.02 -18.98
C CYS A 332 6.86 -29.24 -20.03
N SER A 333 7.02 -27.94 -19.84
CA SER A 333 7.85 -27.07 -20.68
C SER A 333 9.35 -27.20 -20.33
N ALA A 334 9.93 -28.38 -20.50
CA ALA A 334 11.37 -28.60 -20.34
C ALA A 334 12.08 -28.63 -21.70
N SER A 335 13.39 -28.35 -21.74
CA SER A 335 14.21 -28.59 -22.94
C SER A 335 14.50 -30.09 -23.12
N ASP A 336 14.84 -30.52 -24.34
CA ASP A 336 15.16 -31.92 -24.64
C ASP A 336 16.41 -32.44 -23.93
N ALA A 337 17.37 -31.55 -23.66
CA ALA A 337 18.54 -31.85 -22.86
C ALA A 337 18.15 -32.07 -21.38
N THR A 338 17.29 -31.21 -20.85
CA THR A 338 16.81 -31.29 -19.45
C THR A 338 15.96 -32.52 -19.22
N ALA A 339 15.01 -32.82 -20.11
CA ALA A 339 14.15 -34.00 -19.99
C ALA A 339 14.97 -35.29 -19.98
N ARG A 340 15.93 -35.45 -20.91
CA ARG A 340 16.81 -36.62 -20.94
C ARG A 340 17.72 -36.74 -19.72
N MET A 341 18.17 -35.62 -19.17
CA MET A 341 18.99 -35.60 -17.96
C MET A 341 18.17 -36.02 -16.74
N VAL A 342 17.00 -35.42 -16.54
CA VAL A 342 16.11 -35.72 -15.40
C VAL A 342 15.67 -37.17 -15.41
N THR A 343 15.22 -37.69 -16.56
CA THR A 343 14.80 -39.10 -16.67
C THR A 343 15.95 -40.08 -16.41
N ARG A 344 17.19 -39.76 -16.80
CA ARG A 344 18.36 -40.59 -16.50
C ARG A 344 18.70 -40.62 -15.01
N TRP A 345 18.67 -39.47 -14.34
CA TRP A 345 18.93 -39.39 -12.90
C TRP A 345 17.83 -40.04 -12.07
N TRP A 346 16.58 -39.93 -12.54
CA TRP A 346 15.44 -40.58 -11.92
C TRP A 346 15.59 -42.11 -11.84
N ASN A 347 16.20 -42.76 -12.85
CA ASN A 347 16.51 -44.19 -12.76
C ASN A 347 17.36 -44.54 -11.53
N PHE A 348 18.36 -43.72 -11.22
CA PHE A 348 19.22 -43.96 -10.06
C PHE A 348 18.50 -43.64 -8.75
N LEU A 349 17.75 -42.55 -8.70
CA LEU A 349 16.99 -42.14 -7.51
C LEU A 349 15.90 -43.15 -7.14
N VAL A 350 15.22 -43.76 -8.12
CA VAL A 350 14.16 -44.74 -7.87
C VAL A 350 14.73 -46.14 -7.58
N ALA A 351 15.87 -46.48 -8.14
CA ALA A 351 16.52 -47.76 -7.88
C ALA A 351 16.97 -47.89 -6.41
N ALA A 352 17.42 -46.81 -5.77
CA ALA A 352 17.95 -46.84 -4.41
C ALA A 352 16.90 -47.29 -3.36
N PRO A 353 15.68 -46.70 -3.27
CA PRO A 353 14.62 -47.20 -2.39
C PRO A 353 14.24 -48.66 -2.64
N SER A 354 14.18 -49.09 -3.89
CA SER A 354 13.89 -50.49 -4.23
C SER A 354 15.00 -51.44 -3.75
N ILE A 355 16.26 -51.00 -3.79
CA ILE A 355 17.39 -51.74 -3.20
C ILE A 355 17.26 -51.80 -1.67
N VAL A 356 16.84 -50.72 -1.00
CA VAL A 356 16.57 -50.72 0.46
C VAL A 356 15.52 -51.77 0.82
N VAL A 357 14.37 -51.74 0.14
CA VAL A 357 13.26 -52.67 0.38
C VAL A 357 13.71 -54.12 0.13
N CYS A 358 14.46 -54.35 -0.94
CA CYS A 358 15.02 -55.66 -1.28
C CYS A 358 16.02 -56.15 -0.23
N LEU A 359 16.99 -55.34 0.18
CA LEU A 359 17.99 -55.71 1.18
C LEU A 359 17.37 -55.93 2.57
N SER A 360 16.37 -55.13 2.93
CA SER A 360 15.64 -55.28 4.20
C SER A 360 14.94 -56.64 4.30
N THR A 361 14.15 -56.96 3.28
CA THR A 361 13.41 -58.23 3.20
C THR A 361 14.35 -59.43 3.05
N LEU A 362 15.38 -59.34 2.21
CA LEU A 362 16.39 -60.40 2.09
C LEU A 362 17.15 -60.64 3.40
N GLY A 363 17.51 -59.58 4.12
CA GLY A 363 18.14 -59.68 5.44
C GLY A 363 17.27 -60.48 6.42
N THR A 364 15.96 -60.24 6.44
CA THR A 364 15.03 -61.01 7.28
C THR A 364 14.88 -62.47 6.84
N VAL A 365 14.85 -62.74 5.53
CA VAL A 365 14.69 -64.09 4.97
C VAL A 365 15.87 -65.00 5.32
N PHE A 366 17.09 -64.45 5.40
CA PHE A 366 18.30 -65.18 5.78
C PHE A 366 18.66 -65.06 7.27
N ALA A 367 17.71 -64.65 8.12
CA ALA A 367 17.89 -64.52 9.57
C ALA A 367 19.06 -63.60 9.98
N MET A 368 19.29 -62.51 9.23
CA MET A 368 20.22 -61.46 9.63
C MET A 368 19.73 -60.79 10.92
N PRO A 369 20.61 -60.59 11.93
CA PRO A 369 20.24 -59.81 13.11
C PRO A 369 19.79 -58.40 12.73
N ALA A 370 18.77 -57.87 13.42
CA ALA A 370 18.18 -56.56 13.14
C ALA A 370 19.22 -55.43 13.01
N ARG A 371 20.28 -55.46 13.83
CA ARG A 371 21.42 -54.53 13.76
C ARG A 371 22.11 -54.47 12.39
N GLY A 372 22.25 -55.62 11.71
CA GLY A 372 22.86 -55.70 10.39
C GLY A 372 21.95 -55.15 9.31
N THR A 373 20.67 -55.51 9.35
CA THR A 373 19.65 -55.03 8.42
C THR A 373 19.49 -53.51 8.54
N GLU A 374 19.44 -52.96 9.76
CA GLU A 374 19.41 -51.52 9.99
C GLU A 374 20.64 -50.79 9.46
N ALA A 375 21.83 -51.35 9.65
CA ALA A 375 23.08 -50.75 9.14
C ALA A 375 23.10 -50.66 7.61
N ILE A 376 22.64 -51.71 6.91
CA ILE A 376 22.52 -51.71 5.45
C ILE A 376 21.51 -50.66 4.98
N ILE A 377 20.33 -50.60 5.62
CA ILE A 377 19.30 -49.59 5.30
C ILE A 377 19.89 -48.18 5.47
N ARG A 378 20.63 -47.92 6.56
CA ARG A 378 21.27 -46.62 6.81
C ARG A 378 22.33 -46.23 5.80
N ALA A 379 23.15 -47.19 5.36
CA ALA A 379 24.13 -46.96 4.31
C ALA A 379 23.46 -46.62 2.97
N VAL A 380 22.42 -47.37 2.57
CA VAL A 380 21.74 -47.15 1.29
C VAL A 380 20.95 -45.84 1.30
N VAL A 381 20.25 -45.51 2.39
CA VAL A 381 19.52 -44.22 2.53
C VAL A 381 20.50 -43.03 2.52
N LEU A 382 21.69 -43.15 3.12
CA LEU A 382 22.73 -42.12 3.02
C LEU A 382 23.19 -41.93 1.55
N ILE A 383 23.46 -43.03 0.84
CA ILE A 383 23.81 -42.97 -0.58
C ILE A 383 22.70 -42.31 -1.40
N GLU A 384 21.43 -42.62 -1.10
CA GLU A 384 20.27 -42.01 -1.73
C GLU A 384 20.25 -40.48 -1.57
N HIS A 385 20.44 -39.97 -0.35
CA HIS A 385 20.49 -38.52 -0.10
C HIS A 385 21.70 -37.87 -0.78
N ILE A 386 22.86 -38.53 -0.81
CA ILE A 386 24.01 -38.04 -1.59
C ILE A 386 23.66 -37.95 -3.08
N LEU A 387 22.94 -38.94 -3.64
CA LEU A 387 22.47 -38.90 -5.03
C LEU A 387 21.45 -37.77 -5.26
N ILE A 388 20.55 -37.52 -4.30
CA ILE A 388 19.61 -36.39 -4.34
C ILE A 388 20.37 -35.05 -4.32
N ALA A 389 21.35 -34.88 -3.44
CA ALA A 389 22.19 -33.69 -3.37
C ALA A 389 22.94 -33.45 -4.70
N ILE A 390 23.55 -34.49 -5.30
CA ILE A 390 24.20 -34.38 -6.61
C ILE A 390 23.18 -34.02 -7.71
N PHE A 391 21.97 -34.58 -7.64
CA PHE A 391 20.90 -34.27 -8.58
C PHE A 391 20.44 -32.80 -8.47
N ILE A 392 20.21 -32.30 -7.25
CA ILE A 392 19.89 -30.89 -6.96
C ILE A 392 20.98 -29.98 -7.52
N TRP A 393 22.25 -30.30 -7.26
CA TRP A 393 23.39 -29.54 -7.78
C TRP A 393 23.42 -29.50 -9.31
N ARG A 394 23.13 -30.63 -9.97
CA ARG A 394 23.16 -30.72 -11.44
C ARG A 394 22.00 -29.98 -12.11
N ILE A 395 20.82 -29.93 -11.47
CA ILE A 395 19.64 -29.26 -12.03
C ILE A 395 19.58 -27.76 -11.68
N ARG A 396 20.47 -27.25 -10.80
CA ARG A 396 20.45 -25.88 -10.25
C ARG A 396 20.25 -24.78 -11.30
N TYR A 397 20.99 -24.82 -12.40
CA TYR A 397 20.91 -23.81 -13.45
C TYR A 397 19.62 -23.88 -14.26
N HIS A 398 19.11 -25.09 -14.50
CA HIS A 398 17.92 -25.30 -15.33
C HIS A 398 16.65 -24.86 -14.58
N VAL A 399 16.54 -25.24 -13.31
CA VAL A 399 15.45 -24.79 -12.44
C VAL A 399 15.57 -23.29 -12.17
N GLY A 400 16.77 -22.79 -11.89
CA GLY A 400 17.01 -21.36 -11.67
C GLY A 400 16.68 -20.49 -12.88
N ALA A 401 16.83 -21.01 -14.10
CA ALA A 401 16.39 -20.35 -15.33
C ALA A 401 14.86 -20.42 -15.51
N ALA A 402 14.24 -21.56 -15.20
CA ALA A 402 12.78 -21.74 -15.30
C ALA A 402 12.00 -20.90 -14.29
N LEU A 403 12.55 -20.64 -13.10
CA LEU A 403 11.95 -19.79 -12.08
C LEU A 403 12.26 -18.29 -12.25
N GLN A 404 12.98 -17.88 -13.32
CA GLN A 404 13.24 -16.46 -13.54
C GLN A 404 11.92 -15.69 -13.76
N PRO A 405 11.75 -14.51 -13.12
CA PRO A 405 10.61 -13.66 -13.39
C PRO A 405 10.60 -13.24 -14.86
N SER A 406 9.41 -13.04 -15.42
CA SER A 406 9.24 -12.62 -16.82
C SER A 406 9.95 -11.29 -17.09
N SER A 407 10.37 -11.04 -18.34
CA SER A 407 11.12 -9.85 -18.76
C SER A 407 10.48 -8.54 -18.30
N ARG A 408 9.14 -8.45 -18.34
CA ARG A 408 8.37 -7.29 -17.84
C ARG A 408 8.50 -7.06 -16.34
N LEU A 409 8.56 -8.13 -15.54
CA LEU A 409 8.71 -8.00 -14.09
C LEU A 409 10.14 -7.59 -13.73
N GLN A 410 11.14 -7.97 -14.54
CA GLN A 410 12.54 -7.59 -14.32
C GLN A 410 12.81 -6.09 -14.44
N GLU A 411 11.92 -5.32 -15.08
CA GLU A 411 11.99 -3.85 -15.09
C GLU A 411 11.83 -3.25 -13.68
N LYS A 412 11.21 -4.00 -12.75
CA LYS A 412 11.00 -3.55 -11.36
C LYS A 412 12.16 -4.03 -10.46
N PRO A 413 12.72 -3.15 -9.61
CA PRO A 413 13.92 -3.45 -8.82
C PRO A 413 13.73 -4.64 -7.87
N PHE A 414 12.55 -4.77 -7.26
CA PHE A 414 12.21 -5.89 -6.38
C PHE A 414 12.29 -7.25 -7.09
N TRP A 415 11.69 -7.36 -8.28
CA TRP A 415 11.65 -8.62 -9.03
C TRP A 415 13.00 -8.97 -9.65
N LEU A 416 13.82 -7.95 -9.97
CA LEU A 416 15.21 -8.17 -10.37
C LEU A 416 16.04 -8.75 -9.21
N PHE A 417 15.83 -8.26 -7.98
CA PHE A 417 16.42 -8.86 -6.77
C PHE A 417 15.93 -10.30 -6.55
N VAL A 418 14.62 -10.55 -6.65
CA VAL A 418 14.05 -11.91 -6.55
C VAL A 418 14.65 -12.84 -7.61
N GLY A 419 14.80 -12.39 -8.86
CA GLY A 419 15.42 -13.15 -9.94
C GLY A 419 16.87 -13.55 -9.65
N ARG A 420 17.62 -12.69 -8.93
CA ARG A 420 18.97 -13.04 -8.42
C ARG A 420 18.89 -14.08 -7.31
N MET A 421 17.99 -13.93 -6.34
CA MET A 421 17.81 -14.88 -5.23
C MET A 421 17.38 -16.27 -5.73
N VAL A 422 16.53 -16.35 -6.75
CA VAL A 422 16.09 -17.61 -7.36
C VAL A 422 17.26 -18.46 -7.84
N ARG A 423 18.39 -17.87 -8.26
CA ARG A 423 19.59 -18.64 -8.66
C ARG A 423 20.18 -19.47 -7.52
N PHE A 424 19.88 -19.11 -6.28
CA PHE A 424 20.35 -19.77 -5.07
C PHE A 424 19.33 -20.75 -4.46
N TRP A 425 18.24 -21.09 -5.17
CA TRP A 425 17.21 -22.04 -4.69
C TRP A 425 17.78 -23.41 -4.26
N TRP A 426 18.92 -23.81 -4.82
CA TRP A 426 19.56 -25.09 -4.51
C TRP A 426 20.11 -25.14 -3.07
N ILE A 427 20.43 -24.00 -2.46
CA ILE A 427 20.93 -23.93 -1.07
C ILE A 427 19.85 -24.39 -0.08
N PRO A 428 18.64 -23.79 -0.01
CA PRO A 428 17.60 -24.26 0.89
C PRO A 428 17.14 -25.69 0.55
N ALA A 429 17.17 -26.10 -0.73
CA ALA A 429 16.86 -27.47 -1.11
C ALA A 429 17.89 -28.49 -0.55
N MET A 430 19.18 -28.17 -0.64
CA MET A 430 20.27 -29.01 -0.11
C MET A 430 20.28 -29.02 1.42
N PHE A 431 19.97 -27.89 2.06
CA PHE A 431 19.76 -27.84 3.51
C PHE A 431 18.59 -28.73 3.94
N PHE A 432 17.47 -28.70 3.22
CA PHE A 432 16.30 -29.53 3.51
C PHE A 432 16.59 -31.03 3.33
N ASP A 433 17.29 -31.41 2.26
CA ASP A 433 17.74 -32.79 2.01
C ASP A 433 18.65 -33.31 3.14
N LEU A 434 19.64 -32.50 3.54
CA LEU A 434 20.50 -32.82 4.68
C LEU A 434 19.71 -32.95 5.99
N ALA A 435 18.74 -32.06 6.23
CA ALA A 435 17.90 -32.10 7.42
C ALA A 435 17.02 -33.36 7.46
N LEU A 436 16.48 -33.77 6.31
CA LEU A 436 15.65 -34.99 6.19
C LEU A 436 16.47 -36.25 6.50
N TRP A 437 17.70 -36.31 5.98
CA TRP A 437 18.65 -37.36 6.35
C TRP A 437 19.00 -37.33 7.83
N LEU A 438 19.30 -36.15 8.40
CA LEU A 438 19.69 -35.99 9.79
C LEU A 438 18.59 -36.47 10.74
N VAL A 439 17.34 -36.04 10.49
CA VAL A 439 16.16 -36.45 11.27
C VAL A 439 15.96 -37.97 11.26
N TRP A 440 16.29 -38.60 10.15
CA TRP A 440 16.25 -40.05 10.00
C TRP A 440 17.38 -40.77 10.73
N ALA A 441 18.62 -40.32 10.51
CA ALA A 441 19.81 -40.91 11.10
C ALA A 441 19.78 -40.85 12.63
N THR A 442 19.15 -39.82 13.18
CA THR A 442 19.00 -39.57 14.62
C THR A 442 17.78 -40.24 15.24
N GLN A 443 16.95 -40.92 14.44
CA GLN A 443 15.70 -41.55 14.88
C GLN A 443 14.80 -40.61 15.70
N ILE A 444 14.73 -39.33 15.34
CA ILE A 444 13.86 -38.37 16.03
C ILE A 444 12.41 -38.82 15.84
N ARG A 445 11.79 -39.26 16.93
CA ARG A 445 10.40 -39.73 16.96
C ARG A 445 9.49 -38.59 16.49
N GLY A 446 8.73 -38.83 15.43
CA GLY A 446 7.80 -37.85 14.85
C GLY A 446 8.46 -36.76 13.99
N GLY A 447 9.77 -36.79 13.74
CA GLY A 447 10.42 -35.79 12.90
C GLY A 447 9.89 -35.80 11.45
N TYR A 448 9.75 -36.99 10.86
CA TYR A 448 9.16 -37.15 9.52
C TYR A 448 7.69 -36.74 9.45
N THR A 449 6.90 -37.09 10.46
CA THR A 449 5.48 -36.70 10.50
C THR A 449 5.35 -35.18 10.61
N TRP A 450 6.23 -34.53 11.37
CA TRP A 450 6.32 -33.07 11.42
C TRP A 450 6.72 -32.49 10.04
N ILE A 451 7.79 -32.98 9.41
CA ILE A 451 8.23 -32.49 8.09
C ILE A 451 7.13 -32.67 7.04
N LEU A 452 6.53 -33.85 6.95
CA LEU A 452 5.46 -34.15 5.98
C LEU A 452 4.24 -33.27 6.24
N ARG A 453 3.80 -33.14 7.51
CA ARG A 453 2.68 -32.26 7.86
C ARG A 453 2.96 -30.81 7.47
N THR A 454 4.13 -30.28 7.79
CA THR A 454 4.53 -28.91 7.48
C THR A 454 4.61 -28.66 5.98
N LEU A 455 5.19 -29.60 5.22
CA LEU A 455 5.28 -29.54 3.76
C LEU A 455 3.88 -29.61 3.13
N SER A 456 3.05 -30.57 3.54
CA SER A 456 1.68 -30.73 3.04
C SER A 456 0.83 -29.50 3.35
N LEU A 457 0.89 -28.97 4.57
CA LEU A 457 0.18 -27.75 4.94
C LEU A 457 0.69 -26.53 4.14
N THR A 458 2.00 -26.41 3.92
CA THR A 458 2.57 -25.34 3.08
C THR A 458 2.01 -25.41 1.66
N ILE A 459 1.95 -26.60 1.06
CA ILE A 459 1.39 -26.82 -0.28
C ILE A 459 -0.11 -26.48 -0.31
N ILE A 460 -0.87 -26.94 0.68
CA ILE A 460 -2.31 -26.68 0.80
C ILE A 460 -2.57 -25.17 0.94
N VAL A 461 -1.82 -24.47 1.79
CA VAL A 461 -1.95 -23.03 2.00
C VAL A 461 -1.64 -22.27 0.71
N ILE A 462 -0.59 -22.63 -0.03
CA ILE A 462 -0.26 -21.99 -1.31
C ILE A 462 -1.36 -22.21 -2.36
N LEU A 463 -1.87 -23.44 -2.49
CA LEU A 463 -2.95 -23.77 -3.41
C LEU A 463 -4.25 -23.04 -3.05
N ALA A 464 -4.62 -23.05 -1.77
CA ALA A 464 -5.80 -22.35 -1.26
C ALA A 464 -5.69 -20.84 -1.45
N ALA A 465 -4.54 -20.24 -1.15
CA ALA A 465 -4.26 -18.83 -1.38
C ALA A 465 -4.35 -18.48 -2.87
N ARG A 466 -3.83 -19.33 -3.75
CA ARG A 466 -3.93 -19.13 -5.20
C ARG A 466 -5.39 -19.18 -5.67
N LEU A 467 -6.16 -20.17 -5.23
CA LEU A 467 -7.58 -20.29 -5.54
C LEU A 467 -8.38 -19.08 -5.03
N LEU A 468 -8.15 -18.69 -3.78
CA LEU A 468 -8.77 -17.53 -3.16
C LEU A 468 -8.43 -16.24 -3.92
N SER A 469 -7.18 -16.08 -4.36
CA SER A 469 -6.78 -14.91 -5.15
C SER A 469 -7.54 -14.82 -6.48
N VAL A 470 -7.71 -15.95 -7.18
CA VAL A 470 -8.47 -16.00 -8.44
C VAL A 470 -9.94 -15.68 -8.20
N LEU A 471 -10.55 -16.24 -7.14
CA LEU A 471 -11.94 -15.97 -6.78
C LEU A 471 -12.14 -14.50 -6.37
N ALA A 472 -11.27 -13.96 -5.53
CA ALA A 472 -11.35 -12.59 -5.01
C ALA A 472 -11.18 -11.58 -6.15
N PHE A 473 -10.20 -11.77 -7.04
CA PHE A 473 -10.03 -10.90 -8.21
C PHE A 473 -11.17 -11.05 -9.21
N SER A 474 -11.70 -12.26 -9.41
CA SER A 474 -12.89 -12.47 -10.26
C SER A 474 -14.12 -11.76 -9.71
N LEU A 475 -14.33 -11.79 -8.40
CA LEU A 475 -15.44 -11.12 -7.73
C LEU A 475 -15.27 -9.60 -7.81
N GLN A 476 -14.08 -9.08 -7.53
CA GLN A 476 -13.77 -7.66 -7.64
C GLN A 476 -14.02 -7.16 -9.07
N ASN A 477 -13.55 -7.89 -10.09
CA ASN A 477 -13.79 -7.50 -11.48
C ASN A 477 -15.28 -7.46 -11.83
N ARG A 478 -16.09 -8.32 -11.22
CA ARG A 478 -17.54 -8.35 -11.42
C ARG A 478 -18.26 -7.22 -10.70
N ILE A 479 -17.79 -6.81 -9.52
CA ILE A 479 -18.38 -5.71 -8.73
C ILE A 479 -18.08 -4.35 -9.36
N PHE A 480 -16.87 -4.16 -9.91
CA PHE A 480 -16.41 -2.90 -10.48
C PHE A 480 -16.75 -2.73 -11.97
N HIS A 481 -17.48 -3.67 -12.58
CA HIS A 481 -17.96 -3.53 -13.96
C HIS A 481 -19.42 -3.07 -13.95
N VAL A 482 -19.68 -1.85 -14.42
CA VAL A 482 -21.04 -1.30 -14.49
C VAL A 482 -21.76 -1.89 -15.69
N PRO A 483 -22.93 -2.55 -15.54
CA PRO A 483 -23.70 -3.06 -16.67
C PRO A 483 -24.11 -1.93 -17.62
N GLU A 484 -24.09 -2.18 -18.94
CA GLU A 484 -24.43 -1.17 -19.97
C GLU A 484 -25.80 -0.51 -19.76
N ALA A 485 -26.77 -1.23 -19.20
CA ALA A 485 -28.10 -0.70 -18.89
C ALA A 485 -28.07 0.37 -17.78
N THR A 486 -27.10 0.30 -16.86
CA THR A 486 -26.91 1.24 -15.75
C THR A 486 -26.08 2.45 -16.19
N GLU A 487 -25.06 2.24 -17.03
CA GLU A 487 -24.27 3.33 -17.63
C GLU A 487 -25.13 4.22 -18.55
N LYS A 488 -26.06 3.63 -19.31
CA LYS A 488 -27.05 4.39 -20.10
C LYS A 488 -27.98 5.26 -19.23
N ARG A 489 -28.24 4.85 -17.98
CA ARG A 489 -29.11 5.57 -17.05
C ARG A 489 -28.36 6.65 -16.26
N TYR A 490 -27.06 6.48 -16.07
CA TYR A 490 -26.17 7.42 -15.39
C TYR A 490 -24.82 7.51 -16.14
N PRO A 491 -24.74 8.32 -17.21
CA PRO A 491 -23.53 8.43 -18.02
C PRO A 491 -22.34 8.99 -17.22
N GLY A 492 -21.19 8.33 -17.32
CA GLY A 492 -19.94 8.67 -16.60
C GLY A 492 -19.75 7.93 -15.28
N LEU A 493 -20.58 6.92 -14.95
CA LEU A 493 -20.43 6.12 -13.75
C LEU A 493 -19.23 5.16 -13.87
N GLN A 494 -19.03 4.55 -15.03
CA GLN A 494 -17.89 3.68 -15.30
C GLN A 494 -16.55 4.41 -15.11
N ALA A 495 -16.41 5.64 -15.63
CA ALA A 495 -15.21 6.45 -15.45
C ALA A 495 -14.88 6.74 -13.96
N ARG A 496 -15.90 6.86 -13.11
CA ARG A 496 -15.72 7.02 -11.65
C ARG A 496 -15.31 5.72 -10.98
N VAL A 497 -15.79 4.58 -11.46
CA VAL A 497 -15.46 3.26 -10.92
C VAL A 497 -14.03 2.85 -11.31
N ASP A 498 -13.63 3.14 -12.54
CA ASP A 498 -12.28 2.87 -13.08
C ASP A 498 -11.20 3.61 -12.29
N TYR A 499 -11.54 4.80 -11.77
CA TYR A 499 -10.67 5.56 -10.88
C TYR A 499 -10.33 4.81 -9.58
N TYR A 500 -11.29 4.09 -8.98
CA TYR A 500 -11.07 3.35 -7.71
C TYR A 500 -10.53 1.93 -7.93
N TYR A 501 -10.71 1.37 -9.12
CA TYR A 501 -10.31 0.00 -9.46
C TYR A 501 -8.83 -0.34 -9.14
N PRO A 502 -7.82 0.44 -9.58
CA PRO A 502 -6.41 0.08 -9.35
C PRO A 502 -6.04 0.10 -7.87
N ILE A 503 -6.62 1.03 -7.10
CA ILE A 503 -6.40 1.17 -5.65
C ILE A 503 -7.00 -0.02 -4.92
N ALA A 504 -8.25 -0.36 -5.22
CA ALA A 504 -8.94 -1.53 -4.66
C ALA A 504 -8.22 -2.84 -5.02
N ARG A 505 -7.66 -2.93 -6.24
CA ARG A 505 -6.92 -4.13 -6.69
C ARG A 505 -5.61 -4.28 -5.92
N ARG A 506 -4.91 -3.17 -5.68
CA ARG A 506 -3.65 -3.15 -4.93
C ARG A 506 -3.87 -3.50 -3.46
N SER A 507 -4.89 -2.93 -2.81
CA SER A 507 -5.22 -3.24 -1.42
C SER A 507 -5.62 -4.71 -1.23
N LEU A 508 -6.48 -5.24 -2.12
CA LEU A 508 -6.86 -6.65 -2.09
C LEU A 508 -5.66 -7.58 -2.29
N SER A 509 -4.73 -7.23 -3.19
CA SER A 509 -3.51 -8.01 -3.39
C SER A 509 -2.60 -8.01 -2.17
N ILE A 510 -2.41 -6.86 -1.51
CA ILE A 510 -1.58 -6.75 -0.29
C ILE A 510 -2.21 -7.59 0.84
N MET A 511 -3.53 -7.48 1.02
CA MET A 511 -4.27 -8.26 2.00
C MET A 511 -4.12 -9.77 1.77
N LEU A 512 -4.29 -10.24 0.53
CA LEU A 512 -4.14 -11.67 0.20
C LEU A 512 -2.72 -12.18 0.44
N ILE A 513 -1.70 -11.39 0.12
CA ILE A 513 -0.29 -11.74 0.39
C ILE A 513 -0.07 -11.82 1.90
N PHE A 514 -0.53 -10.82 2.66
CA PHE A 514 -0.39 -10.79 4.12
C PHE A 514 -1.03 -12.01 4.78
N VAL A 515 -2.28 -12.32 4.44
CA VAL A 515 -3.00 -13.51 4.95
C VAL A 515 -2.24 -14.80 4.59
N THR A 516 -1.73 -14.91 3.36
CA THR A 516 -0.96 -16.08 2.93
C THR A 516 0.31 -16.25 3.76
N VAL A 517 1.04 -15.17 4.02
CA VAL A 517 2.25 -15.19 4.85
C VAL A 517 1.93 -15.63 6.28
N VAL A 518 0.88 -15.06 6.90
CA VAL A 518 0.44 -15.44 8.25
C VAL A 518 0.09 -16.93 8.32
N LEU A 519 -0.64 -17.46 7.34
CA LEU A 519 -1.00 -18.87 7.26
C LEU A 519 0.24 -19.77 7.05
N LEU A 520 1.22 -19.33 6.28
CA LEU A 520 2.48 -20.05 6.09
C LEU A 520 3.28 -20.14 7.39
N LEU A 521 3.45 -19.03 8.11
CA LEU A 521 4.11 -19.04 9.41
C LEU A 521 3.40 -19.97 10.39
N GLN A 522 2.07 -19.92 10.43
CA GLN A 522 1.25 -20.83 11.22
C GLN A 522 1.49 -22.30 10.83
N SER A 523 1.62 -22.60 9.54
CA SER A 523 1.88 -23.96 9.05
C SER A 523 3.25 -24.49 9.45
N TRP A 524 4.23 -23.60 9.66
CA TRP A 524 5.59 -23.96 10.10
C TRP A 524 5.71 -24.13 11.63
N GLY A 525 4.61 -23.98 12.36
CA GLY A 525 4.56 -24.11 13.81
C GLY A 525 4.86 -22.82 14.57
N LEU A 526 5.07 -21.69 13.88
CA LEU A 526 5.13 -20.38 14.52
C LEU A 526 3.68 -19.92 14.79
N PRO A 527 3.27 -19.63 16.03
CA PRO A 527 1.89 -19.29 16.36
C PRO A 527 1.53 -17.86 15.88
N ALA A 528 1.62 -17.60 14.58
CA ALA A 528 1.44 -16.28 13.97
C ALA A 528 0.03 -15.75 14.21
N ILE A 529 -0.99 -16.59 14.12
CA ILE A 529 -2.39 -16.19 14.38
C ILE A 529 -2.54 -15.75 15.83
N GLY A 530 -1.98 -16.53 16.78
CA GLY A 530 -2.00 -16.19 18.20
C GLY A 530 -1.20 -14.91 18.50
N PHE A 531 -0.02 -14.75 17.89
CA PHE A 531 0.82 -13.58 18.03
C PHE A 531 0.10 -12.30 17.56
N PHE A 532 -0.55 -12.33 16.40
CA PHE A 532 -1.23 -11.17 15.82
C PHE A 532 -2.59 -10.85 16.46
N LEU A 533 -3.34 -11.86 16.93
CA LEU A 533 -4.67 -11.65 17.53
C LEU A 533 -4.65 -11.49 19.05
N HIS A 534 -3.80 -12.22 19.77
CA HIS A 534 -3.81 -12.30 21.23
C HIS A 534 -2.50 -11.81 21.88
N GLY A 535 -1.46 -11.49 21.09
CA GLY A 535 -0.21 -10.93 21.61
C GLY A 535 -0.32 -9.44 22.00
N THR A 536 0.67 -8.91 22.70
CA THR A 536 0.76 -7.47 23.05
C THR A 536 1.32 -6.62 21.91
N LEU A 537 2.26 -7.17 21.13
CA LEU A 537 2.92 -6.51 20.01
C LEU A 537 2.18 -6.68 18.69
N GLY A 538 1.58 -7.86 18.45
CA GLY A 538 0.93 -8.20 17.19
C GLY A 538 -0.20 -7.23 16.79
N PRO A 539 -1.20 -6.98 17.65
CA PRO A 539 -2.28 -6.03 17.36
C PRO A 539 -1.77 -4.60 17.14
N ARG A 540 -0.71 -4.16 17.84
CA ARG A 540 -0.10 -2.84 17.64
C ARG A 540 0.57 -2.73 16.28
N ILE A 541 1.30 -3.76 15.85
CA ILE A 541 1.96 -3.80 14.54
C ILE A 541 0.91 -3.87 13.42
N VAL A 542 -0.12 -4.70 13.57
CA VAL A 542 -1.22 -4.81 12.60
C VAL A 542 -2.01 -3.50 12.53
N GLY A 543 -2.32 -2.90 13.69
CA GLY A 543 -2.95 -1.59 13.77
C GLY A 543 -2.12 -0.52 13.07
N ALA A 544 -0.82 -0.41 13.38
CA ALA A 544 0.09 0.52 12.74
C ALA A 544 0.18 0.32 11.23
N MET A 545 0.37 -0.93 10.76
CA MET A 545 0.40 -1.24 9.34
C MET A 545 -0.91 -0.91 8.64
N LEU A 546 -2.05 -1.24 9.26
CA LEU A 546 -3.37 -0.95 8.71
C LEU A 546 -3.61 0.56 8.62
N THR A 547 -3.30 1.30 9.67
CA THR A 547 -3.44 2.77 9.69
C THR A 547 -2.53 3.43 8.67
N ILE A 548 -1.27 3.00 8.56
CA ILE A 548 -0.34 3.50 7.52
C ILE A 548 -0.87 3.16 6.12
N MET A 549 -1.35 1.94 5.90
CA MET A 549 -1.92 1.51 4.61
C MET A 549 -3.16 2.35 4.25
N ILE A 550 -4.06 2.58 5.19
CA ILE A 550 -5.25 3.42 5.01
C ILE A 550 -4.83 4.87 4.71
N ALA A 551 -3.90 5.43 5.48
CA ALA A 551 -3.41 6.79 5.28
C ALA A 551 -2.78 6.99 3.89
N TYR A 552 -1.92 6.07 3.45
CA TYR A 552 -1.35 6.08 2.10
C TYR A 552 -2.42 5.90 1.01
N THR A 553 -3.41 5.05 1.25
CA THR A 553 -4.51 4.83 0.30
C THR A 553 -5.33 6.10 0.14
N ILE A 554 -5.71 6.75 1.24
CA ILE A 554 -6.44 8.03 1.22
C ILE A 554 -5.59 9.11 0.55
N ALA A 555 -4.30 9.20 0.86
CA ALA A 555 -3.39 10.16 0.24
C ALA A 555 -3.34 10.02 -1.29
N ILE A 556 -3.20 8.80 -1.79
CA ILE A 556 -3.21 8.51 -3.24
C ILE A 556 -4.57 8.86 -3.83
N VAL A 557 -5.67 8.47 -3.18
CA VAL A 557 -7.02 8.80 -3.63
C VAL A 557 -7.23 10.31 -3.70
N VAL A 558 -6.83 11.08 -2.69
CA VAL A 558 -6.97 12.54 -2.71
C VAL A 558 -6.13 13.15 -3.84
N TRP A 559 -4.88 12.70 -3.98
CA TRP A 559 -3.97 13.16 -5.03
C TRP A 559 -4.54 12.95 -6.44
N GLU A 560 -4.97 11.73 -6.73
CA GLU A 560 -5.47 11.34 -8.04
C GLU A 560 -6.85 12.01 -8.31
N VAL A 561 -7.72 12.21 -7.30
CA VAL A 561 -9.06 12.82 -7.48
C VAL A 561 -8.86 14.29 -7.82
N VAL A 562 -8.01 14.99 -7.07
CA VAL A 562 -7.77 16.42 -7.32
C VAL A 562 -7.11 16.61 -8.68
N ASN A 563 -6.15 15.76 -9.07
CA ASN A 563 -5.54 15.83 -10.39
C ASN A 563 -6.54 15.56 -11.52
N ALA A 564 -7.41 14.56 -11.36
CA ALA A 564 -8.47 14.26 -12.33
C ALA A 564 -9.49 15.41 -12.44
N MET A 565 -9.90 15.99 -11.31
CA MET A 565 -10.82 17.15 -11.28
C MET A 565 -10.19 18.37 -11.96
N LEU A 566 -8.93 18.69 -11.65
CA LEU A 566 -8.22 19.81 -12.25
C LEU A 566 -8.05 19.62 -13.76
N GLN A 567 -7.71 18.41 -14.21
CA GLN A 567 -7.56 18.10 -15.63
C GLN A 567 -8.90 18.21 -16.38
N ASN A 568 -9.97 17.63 -15.82
CA ASN A 568 -11.32 17.73 -16.39
C ASN A 568 -11.84 19.16 -16.44
N GLN A 569 -11.45 20.00 -15.48
CA GLN A 569 -11.86 21.40 -15.48
C GLN A 569 -11.12 22.22 -16.55
N ILE A 570 -9.84 21.92 -16.80
CA ILE A 570 -9.07 22.53 -17.89
C ILE A 570 -9.67 22.14 -19.24
N THR A 571 -9.91 20.84 -19.49
CA THR A 571 -10.48 20.38 -20.76
C THR A 571 -11.86 20.98 -21.03
N ARG A 572 -12.71 21.10 -20.00
CA ARG A 572 -14.00 21.80 -20.09
C ARG A 572 -13.86 23.26 -20.51
N PHE A 573 -12.88 23.99 -19.95
CA PHE A 573 -12.68 25.40 -20.32
C PHE A 573 -12.11 25.55 -21.73
N GLU A 574 -11.31 24.60 -22.21
CA GLU A 574 -10.78 24.59 -23.58
C GLU A 574 -11.86 24.34 -24.65
N THR A 575 -12.85 23.50 -24.36
CA THR A 575 -13.96 23.21 -25.29
C THR A 575 -15.06 24.28 -25.29
N SER A 576 -14.91 25.34 -24.51
CA SER A 576 -15.88 26.43 -24.37
C SER A 576 -15.34 27.76 -24.92
N GLU A 577 -16.20 28.75 -25.14
CA GLU A 577 -15.85 30.13 -25.53
C GLU A 577 -14.95 30.87 -24.50
N GLN A 578 -14.56 30.19 -23.41
CA GLN A 578 -13.80 30.72 -22.28
C GLN A 578 -12.31 30.28 -22.27
N ALA A 579 -11.70 30.10 -23.44
CA ALA A 579 -10.29 29.65 -23.58
C ALA A 579 -9.27 30.49 -22.78
N SER A 580 -9.55 31.77 -22.54
CA SER A 580 -8.71 32.64 -21.70
C SER A 580 -8.66 32.20 -20.23
N ARG A 581 -9.71 31.53 -19.71
CA ARG A 581 -9.76 30.96 -18.35
C ARG A 581 -8.92 29.69 -18.25
N ALA A 582 -8.92 28.85 -19.28
CA ALA A 582 -8.07 27.65 -19.33
C ALA A 582 -6.57 28.00 -19.24
N THR A 583 -6.16 29.06 -19.94
CA THR A 583 -4.76 29.55 -19.92
C THR A 583 -4.35 30.02 -18.52
N ARG A 584 -5.20 30.78 -17.83
CA ARG A 584 -4.94 31.20 -16.43
C ARG A 584 -4.86 30.00 -15.49
N LEU A 585 -5.79 29.03 -15.62
CA LEU A 585 -5.80 27.85 -14.76
C LEU A 585 -4.52 27.00 -14.93
N ARG A 586 -4.00 26.87 -16.16
CA ARG A 586 -2.71 26.20 -16.43
C ARG A 586 -1.53 26.84 -15.70
N THR A 587 -1.51 28.17 -15.56
CA THR A 587 -0.43 28.87 -14.85
C THR A 587 -0.48 28.67 -13.33
N VAL A 588 -1.67 28.47 -12.76
CA VAL A 588 -1.87 28.28 -11.31
C VAL A 588 -1.78 26.80 -10.91
N LEU A 589 -2.03 25.88 -11.84
CA LEU A 589 -2.07 24.44 -11.61
C LEU A 589 -0.82 23.87 -10.93
N PRO A 590 0.42 24.23 -11.32
CA PRO A 590 1.62 23.71 -10.66
C PRO A 590 1.67 24.10 -9.18
N ILE A 591 1.20 25.30 -8.83
CA ILE A 591 1.17 25.79 -7.44
C ILE A 591 0.19 24.96 -6.62
N ILE A 592 -1.04 24.74 -7.12
CA ILE A 592 -2.05 23.91 -6.44
C ILE A 592 -1.54 22.49 -6.22
N ARG A 593 -0.94 21.87 -7.24
CA ARG A 593 -0.36 20.52 -7.14
C ARG A 593 0.76 20.45 -6.12
N THR A 594 1.66 21.43 -6.12
CA THR A 594 2.80 21.46 -5.18
C THR A 594 2.32 21.66 -3.74
N VAL A 595 1.37 22.56 -3.51
CA VAL A 595 0.76 22.80 -2.20
C VAL A 595 0.05 21.53 -1.71
N LEU A 596 -0.81 20.92 -2.54
CA LEU A 596 -1.51 19.68 -2.20
C LEU A 596 -0.54 18.55 -1.86
N LEU A 597 0.50 18.35 -2.69
CA LEU A 597 1.52 17.33 -2.47
C LEU A 597 2.23 17.54 -1.13
N THR A 598 2.59 18.79 -0.82
CA THR A 598 3.25 19.16 0.44
C THR A 598 2.38 18.81 1.64
N PHE A 599 1.08 19.16 1.62
CA PHE A 599 0.14 18.81 2.68
C PHE A 599 -0.03 17.29 2.84
N ILE A 600 -0.16 16.55 1.73
CA ILE A 600 -0.26 15.09 1.75
C ILE A 600 0.99 14.47 2.39
N ILE A 601 2.19 14.92 1.99
CA ILE A 601 3.46 14.42 2.54
C ILE A 601 3.53 14.69 4.05
N ILE A 602 3.16 15.89 4.51
CA ILE A 602 3.17 16.23 5.95
C ILE A 602 2.23 15.29 6.72
N ILE A 603 0.98 15.12 6.28
CA ILE A 603 -0.02 14.29 6.95
C ILE A 603 0.42 12.83 7.00
N VAL A 604 0.87 12.28 5.87
CA VAL A 604 1.33 10.88 5.78
C VAL A 604 2.58 10.66 6.64
N THR A 605 3.51 11.61 6.65
CA THR A 605 4.73 11.53 7.47
C THR A 605 4.39 11.56 8.96
N VAL A 606 3.60 12.55 9.41
CA VAL A 606 3.15 12.65 10.82
C VAL A 606 2.41 11.38 11.23
N THR A 607 1.50 10.88 10.39
CA THR A 607 0.75 9.64 10.68
C THR A 607 1.69 8.45 10.80
N THR A 608 2.66 8.32 9.89
CA THR A 608 3.63 7.21 9.91
C THR A 608 4.53 7.26 11.14
N LEU A 609 5.07 8.43 11.49
CA LEU A 609 5.90 8.62 12.69
C LEU A 609 5.12 8.27 13.96
N SER A 610 3.87 8.73 14.08
CA SER A 610 2.99 8.44 15.21
C SER A 610 2.75 6.93 15.38
N GLN A 611 2.51 6.20 14.28
CA GLN A 611 2.29 4.76 14.31
C GLN A 611 3.56 3.94 14.64
N ILE A 612 4.75 4.48 14.37
CA ILE A 612 6.03 3.87 14.76
C ILE A 612 6.36 4.16 16.24
N GLY A 613 5.53 4.96 16.93
CA GLY A 613 5.72 5.32 18.34
C GLY A 613 6.63 6.53 18.54
N ILE A 614 6.94 7.28 17.49
CA ILE A 614 7.68 8.54 17.58
C ILE A 614 6.70 9.63 18.03
N ASN A 615 7.05 10.36 19.09
CA ASN A 615 6.24 11.47 19.56
C ASN A 615 6.20 12.59 18.49
N VAL A 616 5.03 12.79 17.89
CA VAL A 616 4.80 13.80 16.85
C VAL A 616 4.41 15.17 17.40
N THR A 617 4.27 15.34 18.72
CA THR A 617 3.92 16.62 19.34
C THR A 617 4.86 17.75 18.92
N PRO A 618 6.21 17.61 18.95
CA PRO A 618 7.10 18.69 18.52
C PRO A 618 6.92 19.04 17.04
N LEU A 619 6.68 18.05 16.19
CA LEU A 619 6.45 18.24 14.75
C LEU A 619 5.12 18.97 14.51
N LEU A 620 4.08 18.62 15.28
CA LEU A 620 2.78 19.26 15.22
C LEU A 620 2.84 20.70 15.77
N THR A 621 3.61 20.94 16.83
CA THR A 621 3.86 22.29 17.37
C THR A 621 4.60 23.15 16.35
N GLY A 622 5.66 22.63 15.72
CA GLY A 622 6.38 23.34 14.66
C GLY A 622 5.51 23.64 13.43
N ALA A 623 4.71 22.67 12.99
CA ALA A 623 3.73 22.86 11.93
C ALA A 623 2.65 23.90 12.31
N GLY A 624 2.26 23.95 13.58
CA GLY A 624 1.33 24.94 14.12
C GLY A 624 1.88 26.38 14.04
N ILE A 625 3.14 26.58 14.43
CA ILE A 625 3.82 27.90 14.33
C ILE A 625 3.94 28.33 12.86
N MET A 626 4.35 27.42 11.97
CA MET A 626 4.40 27.67 10.53
C MET A 626 3.01 28.00 9.97
N GLY A 627 1.98 27.26 10.40
CA GLY A 627 0.58 27.50 10.03
C GLY A 627 0.10 28.88 10.46
N ALA A 628 0.46 29.32 11.67
CA ALA A 628 0.15 30.67 12.15
C ALA A 628 0.83 31.75 11.29
N ALA A 629 2.10 31.57 10.92
CA ALA A 629 2.80 32.50 10.04
C ALA A 629 2.11 32.62 8.67
N ILE A 630 1.68 31.50 8.07
CA ILE A 630 0.93 31.50 6.81
C ILE A 630 -0.45 32.16 6.98
N ALA A 631 -1.13 31.94 8.12
CA ALA A 631 -2.41 32.58 8.42
C ALA A 631 -2.28 34.11 8.51
N PHE A 632 -1.24 34.62 9.19
CA PHE A 632 -0.96 36.06 9.22
C PHE A 632 -0.60 36.61 7.84
N GLY A 633 0.22 35.90 7.06
CA GLY A 633 0.58 36.31 5.70
C GLY A 633 -0.60 36.34 4.72
N SER A 634 -1.63 35.52 4.95
CA SER A 634 -2.82 35.40 4.09
C SER A 634 -4.06 36.15 4.61
N GLN A 635 -3.94 36.86 5.74
CA GLN A 635 -5.07 37.52 6.41
C GLN A 635 -5.82 38.50 5.49
N SER A 636 -5.12 39.26 4.66
CA SER A 636 -5.72 40.23 3.73
C SER A 636 -6.59 39.56 2.67
N LEU A 637 -6.19 38.39 2.17
CA LEU A 637 -6.94 37.62 1.19
C LEU A 637 -8.25 37.09 1.79
N VAL A 638 -8.20 36.58 3.02
CA VAL A 638 -9.40 36.11 3.73
C VAL A 638 -10.34 37.28 4.03
N LYS A 639 -9.80 38.42 4.49
CA LYS A 639 -10.57 39.65 4.70
C LYS A 639 -11.27 40.11 3.43
N ASP A 640 -10.57 40.16 2.29
CA ASP A 640 -11.15 40.52 0.99
C ASP A 640 -12.34 39.63 0.62
N PHE A 641 -12.19 38.32 0.80
CA PHE A 641 -13.23 37.35 0.44
C PHE A 641 -14.47 37.52 1.32
N ILE A 642 -14.29 37.63 2.65
CA ILE A 642 -15.40 37.78 3.59
C ILE A 642 -16.12 39.11 3.34
N THR A 643 -15.39 40.22 3.23
CA THR A 643 -15.99 41.53 2.94
C THR A 643 -16.72 41.52 1.59
N GLY A 644 -16.11 40.95 0.55
CA GLY A 644 -16.74 40.80 -0.76
C GLY A 644 -18.02 39.97 -0.73
N PHE A 645 -18.01 38.84 -0.01
CA PHE A 645 -19.18 37.97 0.16
C PHE A 645 -20.34 38.72 0.80
N PHE A 646 -20.13 39.40 1.94
CA PHE A 646 -21.19 40.17 2.60
C PHE A 646 -21.75 41.26 1.69
N MET A 647 -20.89 41.96 0.96
CA MET A 647 -21.33 43.03 0.06
C MET A 647 -22.18 42.54 -1.11
N LEU A 648 -21.90 41.32 -1.61
CA LEU A 648 -22.71 40.68 -2.64
C LEU A 648 -24.04 40.16 -2.06
N VAL A 649 -24.02 39.57 -0.86
CA VAL A 649 -25.22 39.00 -0.20
C VAL A 649 -26.19 40.11 0.22
N GLU A 650 -25.68 41.21 0.78
CA GLU A 650 -26.47 42.40 1.13
C GLU A 650 -26.86 43.23 -0.10
N ASN A 651 -26.41 42.81 -1.27
CA ASN A 651 -26.64 43.47 -2.54
C ASN A 651 -26.22 44.95 -2.49
N ALA A 652 -25.12 45.30 -1.80
CA ALA A 652 -24.71 46.68 -1.56
C ALA A 652 -24.44 47.46 -2.88
N MET A 653 -23.97 46.75 -3.91
CA MET A 653 -23.66 47.26 -5.24
C MET A 653 -23.97 46.21 -6.30
N GLN A 654 -24.40 46.64 -7.48
CA GLN A 654 -24.55 45.79 -8.66
C GLN A 654 -23.64 46.24 -9.80
N VAL A 655 -23.41 45.33 -10.77
CA VAL A 655 -22.74 45.68 -12.02
C VAL A 655 -23.60 46.71 -12.77
N GLY A 656 -23.01 47.84 -13.12
CA GLY A 656 -23.69 49.00 -13.73
C GLY A 656 -24.00 50.15 -12.76
N ASP A 657 -23.87 49.95 -11.45
CA ASP A 657 -24.09 51.02 -10.47
C ASP A 657 -22.98 52.07 -10.51
N TRP A 658 -23.33 53.34 -10.28
CA TRP A 658 -22.37 54.39 -10.01
C TRP A 658 -22.07 54.43 -8.51
N VAL A 659 -20.87 54.00 -8.13
CA VAL A 659 -20.46 53.89 -6.74
C VAL A 659 -19.20 54.69 -6.47
N THR A 660 -19.10 55.19 -5.24
CA THR A 660 -17.86 55.77 -4.71
C THR A 660 -17.35 54.86 -3.62
N ALA A 661 -16.19 54.24 -3.86
CA ALA A 661 -15.52 53.35 -2.93
C ALA A 661 -14.21 54.01 -2.47
N GLY A 662 -14.18 54.51 -1.23
CA GLY A 662 -13.08 55.34 -0.73
C GLY A 662 -12.97 56.66 -1.51
N SER A 663 -11.84 56.90 -2.16
CA SER A 663 -11.57 58.10 -2.97
C SER A 663 -11.91 57.95 -4.46
N VAL A 664 -12.31 56.76 -4.91
CA VAL A 664 -12.55 56.47 -6.32
C VAL A 664 -14.04 56.37 -6.59
N SER A 665 -14.54 57.21 -7.51
CA SER A 665 -15.91 57.16 -8.03
C SER A 665 -15.93 56.65 -9.46
N GLY A 666 -16.83 55.70 -9.75
CA GLY A 666 -16.95 55.13 -11.08
C GLY A 666 -18.14 54.20 -11.24
N THR A 667 -18.36 53.75 -12.46
CA THR A 667 -19.34 52.70 -12.78
C THR A 667 -18.75 51.33 -12.49
N VAL A 668 -19.50 50.45 -11.81
CA VAL A 668 -19.08 49.06 -11.56
C VAL A 668 -19.13 48.26 -12.87
N GLU A 669 -17.96 47.82 -13.37
CA GLU A 669 -17.91 46.97 -14.58
C GLU A 669 -17.93 45.48 -14.25
N HIS A 670 -17.22 45.08 -13.20
CA HIS A 670 -17.07 43.67 -12.86
C HIS A 670 -16.83 43.49 -11.37
N LEU A 671 -17.58 42.57 -10.77
CA LEU A 671 -17.42 42.12 -9.40
C LEU A 671 -16.77 40.74 -9.42
N SER A 672 -15.59 40.62 -8.81
CA SER A 672 -14.95 39.32 -8.55
C SER A 672 -15.25 38.88 -7.12
N ILE A 673 -14.74 37.72 -6.72
CA ILE A 673 -14.80 37.24 -5.33
C ILE A 673 -13.92 38.06 -4.37
N ARG A 674 -12.90 38.76 -4.88
CA ARG A 674 -11.89 39.49 -4.08
C ARG A 674 -11.80 40.98 -4.40
N THR A 675 -12.19 41.36 -5.61
CA THR A 675 -11.92 42.70 -6.14
C THR A 675 -13.14 43.28 -6.84
N LEU A 676 -13.35 44.57 -6.63
CA LEU A 676 -14.26 45.44 -7.37
C LEU A 676 -13.50 46.08 -8.54
N ARG A 677 -14.13 46.18 -9.70
CA ARG A 677 -13.60 46.96 -10.83
C ARG A 677 -14.51 48.15 -11.14
N LEU A 678 -13.98 49.35 -10.97
CA LEU A 678 -14.68 50.62 -11.24
C LEU A 678 -14.06 51.30 -12.45
N ARG A 679 -14.92 51.78 -13.38
CA ARG A 679 -14.48 52.68 -14.44
C ARG A 679 -14.81 54.12 -14.07
N ALA A 680 -13.78 54.93 -13.89
CA ALA A 680 -13.93 56.35 -13.56
C ALA A 680 -14.37 57.17 -14.78
N VAL A 681 -14.82 58.42 -14.55
CA VAL A 681 -15.30 59.33 -15.62
C VAL A 681 -14.21 59.60 -16.67
N ASN A 682 -12.94 59.59 -16.27
CA ASN A 682 -11.79 59.77 -17.14
C ASN A 682 -11.45 58.53 -18.00
N GLY A 683 -12.13 57.41 -17.79
CA GLY A 683 -11.94 56.16 -18.54
C GLY A 683 -11.05 55.13 -17.86
N ASP A 684 -10.38 55.46 -16.75
CA ASP A 684 -9.46 54.56 -16.04
C ASP A 684 -10.21 53.42 -15.34
N LEU A 685 -9.62 52.21 -15.38
CA LEU A 685 -10.15 51.02 -14.71
C LEU A 685 -9.41 50.80 -13.37
N HIS A 686 -10.08 51.10 -12.27
CA HIS A 686 -9.57 50.86 -10.93
C HIS A 686 -9.94 49.45 -10.46
N ILE A 687 -8.94 48.66 -10.06
CA ILE A 687 -9.12 47.33 -9.47
C ILE A 687 -8.86 47.44 -7.97
N ILE A 688 -9.91 47.40 -7.17
CA ILE A 688 -9.87 47.69 -5.74
C ILE A 688 -10.18 46.40 -4.96
N PRO A 689 -9.29 45.94 -4.07
CA PRO A 689 -9.57 44.79 -3.20
C PRO A 689 -10.61 45.17 -2.14
N PHE A 690 -11.55 44.27 -1.84
CA PHE A 690 -12.66 44.60 -0.93
C PHE A 690 -12.20 44.97 0.49
N SER A 691 -11.08 44.44 0.98
CA SER A 691 -10.52 44.80 2.30
C SER A 691 -10.09 46.26 2.43
N SER A 692 -9.88 46.95 1.30
CA SER A 692 -9.56 48.38 1.23
C SER A 692 -10.80 49.27 1.14
N VAL A 693 -11.98 48.68 0.88
CA VAL A 693 -13.24 49.41 0.77
C VAL A 693 -13.90 49.45 2.14
N THR A 694 -13.69 50.54 2.87
CA THR A 694 -14.27 50.75 4.20
C THR A 694 -15.70 51.29 4.17
N SER A 695 -16.02 52.13 3.17
CA SER A 695 -17.33 52.74 2.98
C SER A 695 -17.65 52.87 1.49
N ILE A 696 -18.93 52.69 1.16
CA ILE A 696 -19.46 52.82 -0.19
C ILE A 696 -20.65 53.77 -0.19
N ALA A 697 -20.58 54.74 -1.08
CA ALA A 697 -21.74 55.54 -1.46
C ALA A 697 -22.26 55.08 -2.82
N ASN A 698 -23.43 54.43 -2.84
CA ASN A 698 -24.10 54.02 -4.07
C ASN A 698 -25.04 55.14 -4.54
N THR A 699 -24.74 55.76 -5.68
CA THR A 699 -25.57 56.84 -6.26
C THR A 699 -26.68 56.29 -7.15
N SER A 700 -26.70 54.98 -7.43
CA SER A 700 -27.69 54.32 -8.30
C SER A 700 -28.83 53.64 -7.53
N ARG A 701 -28.96 53.85 -6.22
CA ARG A 701 -29.98 53.18 -5.38
C ARG A 701 -31.04 54.14 -4.82
N ASP A 702 -32.27 53.64 -4.73
CA ASP A 702 -33.48 54.28 -4.18
C ASP A 702 -33.79 55.68 -4.76
N TYR A 703 -33.22 56.72 -4.16
CA TYR A 703 -33.35 58.10 -4.59
C TYR A 703 -32.04 58.84 -4.35
N ASN A 704 -31.83 59.91 -5.12
CA ASN A 704 -30.74 60.83 -4.84
C ASN A 704 -31.29 62.18 -4.41
N LEU A 705 -30.49 62.88 -3.61
CA LEU A 705 -30.75 64.27 -3.27
C LEU A 705 -29.84 65.18 -4.11
N VAL A 706 -30.46 66.08 -4.84
CA VAL A 706 -29.81 67.21 -5.48
C VAL A 706 -29.87 68.37 -4.48
N VAL A 707 -28.72 68.70 -3.91
CA VAL A 707 -28.58 69.86 -3.03
C VAL A 707 -28.28 71.07 -3.89
N VAL A 708 -29.15 72.06 -3.79
CA VAL A 708 -29.10 73.29 -4.56
C VAL A 708 -28.60 74.38 -3.62
N SER A 709 -27.43 74.95 -3.90
CA SER A 709 -26.83 75.98 -3.05
C SER A 709 -26.41 77.18 -3.88
N PHE A 710 -26.88 78.36 -3.51
CA PHE A 710 -26.50 79.61 -4.16
C PHE A 710 -26.14 80.66 -3.14
N MET A 711 -25.13 81.46 -3.46
CA MET A 711 -24.77 82.64 -2.70
C MET A 711 -25.47 83.84 -3.31
N LEU A 712 -26.28 84.54 -2.51
CA LEU A 712 -27.05 85.71 -2.92
C LEU A 712 -26.61 86.92 -2.12
N ASP A 713 -26.84 88.12 -2.64
CA ASP A 713 -26.57 89.33 -1.90
C ASP A 713 -27.52 89.47 -0.69
N LEU A 714 -27.05 90.12 0.38
CA LEU A 714 -27.85 90.35 1.60
C LEU A 714 -29.06 91.27 1.33
N SER A 715 -29.04 92.06 0.26
CA SER A 715 -30.16 92.92 -0.13
C SER A 715 -31.32 92.16 -0.80
N GLU A 716 -31.11 90.91 -1.24
CA GLU A 716 -32.11 90.14 -1.96
C GLU A 716 -33.13 89.48 -1.01
N ASN A 717 -34.41 89.49 -1.38
CA ASN A 717 -35.47 88.89 -0.57
C ASN A 717 -35.48 87.35 -0.71
N PRO A 718 -35.27 86.59 0.38
CA PRO A 718 -35.24 85.12 0.33
C PRO A 718 -36.54 84.49 -0.17
N HIS A 719 -37.69 85.09 0.16
CA HIS A 719 -39.00 84.57 -0.28
C HIS A 719 -39.18 84.72 -1.79
N ARG A 720 -38.74 85.83 -2.37
CA ARG A 720 -38.76 86.05 -3.83
C ARG A 720 -37.94 84.99 -4.55
N VAL A 721 -36.73 84.71 -4.06
CA VAL A 721 -35.84 83.74 -4.70
C VAL A 721 -36.34 82.30 -4.49
N SER A 722 -36.90 81.99 -3.32
CA SER A 722 -37.54 80.69 -3.09
C SER A 722 -38.69 80.42 -4.07
N ALA A 723 -39.50 81.44 -4.39
CA ALA A 723 -40.57 81.34 -5.39
C ALA A 723 -40.04 81.11 -6.80
N ILE A 724 -38.94 81.78 -7.20
CA ILE A 724 -38.26 81.54 -8.49
C ILE A 724 -37.74 80.10 -8.57
N LEU A 725 -37.09 79.62 -7.50
CA LEU A 725 -36.55 78.26 -7.42
C LEU A 725 -37.65 77.19 -7.55
N GLN A 726 -38.79 77.41 -6.87
CA GLN A 726 -39.95 76.52 -6.94
C GLN A 726 -40.62 76.55 -8.31
N ASP A 727 -40.88 77.73 -8.87
CA ASP A 727 -41.54 77.89 -10.18
C ASP A 727 -40.71 77.28 -11.32
N GLU A 728 -39.39 77.46 -11.29
CA GLU A 728 -38.53 76.88 -12.32
C GLU A 728 -38.46 75.35 -12.23
N LEU A 729 -38.48 74.79 -11.01
CA LEU A 729 -38.60 73.34 -10.86
C LEU A 729 -39.96 72.85 -11.35
N ALA A 730 -41.04 73.58 -11.08
CA ALA A 730 -42.38 73.24 -11.56
C ALA A 730 -42.46 73.22 -13.11
N LYS A 731 -41.73 74.12 -13.78
CA LYS A 731 -41.59 74.08 -15.25
C LYS A 731 -40.75 72.89 -15.71
N LEU A 732 -39.60 72.64 -15.07
CA LEU A 732 -38.76 71.49 -15.40
C LEU A 732 -39.50 70.16 -15.20
N ARG A 733 -40.40 70.09 -14.22
CA ARG A 733 -41.22 68.90 -13.95
C ARG A 733 -42.28 68.62 -15.03
N LYS A 734 -42.69 69.63 -15.79
CA LYS A 734 -43.62 69.48 -16.94
C LYS A 734 -42.92 68.99 -18.21
N ASP A 735 -41.58 69.02 -18.24
CA ASP A 735 -40.80 68.51 -19.36
C ASP A 735 -40.91 66.97 -19.42
N PRO A 736 -41.29 66.36 -20.57
CA PRO A 736 -41.46 64.92 -20.69
C PRO A 736 -40.17 64.13 -20.42
N VAL A 737 -38.98 64.75 -20.58
CA VAL A 737 -37.68 64.09 -20.36
C VAL A 737 -37.29 64.10 -18.88
N TYR A 738 -37.57 65.18 -18.16
CA TYR A 738 -37.09 65.39 -16.78
C TYR A 738 -38.15 65.15 -15.71
N GLY A 739 -39.44 65.30 -16.04
CA GLY A 739 -40.56 65.07 -15.12
C GLY A 739 -40.53 63.72 -14.39
N PRO A 740 -40.32 62.58 -15.09
CA PRO A 740 -40.24 61.26 -14.44
C PRO A 740 -39.05 61.10 -13.48
N LEU A 741 -38.00 61.91 -13.67
CA LEU A 741 -36.75 61.86 -12.90
C LEU A 741 -36.83 62.68 -11.61
N ILE A 742 -37.80 63.60 -11.47
CA ILE A 742 -37.99 64.44 -10.28
C ILE A 742 -39.07 63.82 -9.40
N LYS A 743 -38.73 63.50 -8.15
CA LYS A 743 -39.60 62.78 -7.20
C LYS A 743 -40.24 63.67 -6.14
N SER A 744 -39.62 64.80 -5.80
CA SER A 744 -40.17 65.78 -4.86
C SER A 744 -40.26 67.16 -5.47
N ASP A 745 -41.08 68.02 -4.87
CA ASP A 745 -41.01 69.46 -5.09
C ASP A 745 -39.74 70.05 -4.45
N PHE A 746 -39.49 71.32 -4.74
CA PHE A 746 -38.33 72.04 -4.22
C PHE A 746 -38.55 72.36 -2.74
N ALA A 747 -37.77 71.71 -1.87
CA ALA A 747 -37.76 72.02 -0.45
C ALA A 747 -36.70 73.09 -0.19
N PHE A 748 -37.16 74.31 0.07
CA PHE A 748 -36.30 75.39 0.51
C PHE A 748 -35.94 75.19 1.99
N LEU A 749 -34.65 75.01 2.29
CA LEU A 749 -34.17 74.76 3.65
C LEU A 749 -33.84 76.07 4.39
N GLY A 750 -33.70 77.17 3.65
CA GLY A 750 -33.43 78.49 4.21
C GLY A 750 -31.97 78.92 4.06
N LEU A 751 -31.56 79.79 4.98
CA LEU A 751 -30.20 80.34 5.04
C LEU A 751 -29.29 79.36 5.79
N GLU A 752 -28.25 78.86 5.11
CA GLU A 752 -27.25 77.97 5.72
C GLU A 752 -26.13 78.77 6.37
N GLN A 753 -25.67 79.85 5.71
CA GLN A 753 -24.60 80.70 6.15
C GLN A 753 -24.79 82.11 5.59
N ALA A 754 -24.48 83.16 6.36
CA ALA A 754 -24.38 84.53 5.86
C ALA A 754 -23.10 85.17 6.37
N ASP A 755 -22.37 85.85 5.48
CA ASP A 755 -21.15 86.58 5.79
C ASP A 755 -21.12 87.93 5.03
N GLY A 756 -20.00 88.65 5.13
CA GLY A 756 -19.81 89.94 4.44
C GLY A 756 -19.80 89.85 2.92
N ASN A 757 -19.74 88.65 2.36
CA ASN A 757 -19.81 88.34 0.93
C ASN A 757 -21.15 87.72 0.54
N GLY A 758 -22.18 87.83 1.37
CA GLY A 758 -23.55 87.44 1.03
C GLY A 758 -24.13 86.30 1.86
N ALA A 759 -25.28 85.83 1.43
CA ALA A 759 -26.11 84.82 2.08
C ALA A 759 -26.17 83.55 1.22
N LYS A 760 -25.64 82.43 1.75
CA LYS A 760 -25.72 81.10 1.15
C LYS A 760 -27.04 80.44 1.49
N PHE A 761 -27.88 80.29 0.48
CA PHE A 761 -29.17 79.62 0.59
C PHE A 761 -29.07 78.17 0.15
N LEU A 762 -29.81 77.31 0.86
CA LEU A 762 -29.85 75.88 0.60
C LEU A 762 -31.26 75.43 0.25
N GLY A 763 -31.36 74.59 -0.78
CA GLY A 763 -32.56 73.88 -1.14
C GLY A 763 -32.24 72.45 -1.54
N SER A 764 -33.28 71.62 -1.63
CA SER A 764 -33.10 70.23 -2.01
C SER A 764 -34.22 69.73 -2.91
N ILE A 765 -33.85 68.82 -3.81
CA ILE A 765 -34.75 68.16 -4.75
C ILE A 765 -34.44 66.67 -4.72
N ARG A 766 -35.44 65.82 -4.49
CA ARG A 766 -35.29 64.37 -4.62
C ARG A 766 -35.45 63.98 -6.07
N THR A 767 -34.50 63.20 -6.58
CA THR A 767 -34.52 62.65 -7.94
C THR A 767 -34.54 61.13 -7.91
N ALA A 768 -34.95 60.53 -9.02
CA ALA A 768 -34.75 59.11 -9.28
C ALA A 768 -33.26 58.75 -9.17
N ALA A 769 -32.99 57.50 -8.80
CA ALA A 769 -31.65 56.96 -8.70
C ALA A 769 -30.86 57.11 -10.02
N GLY A 770 -29.58 57.49 -9.92
CA GLY A 770 -28.71 57.75 -11.08
C GLY A 770 -29.02 59.04 -11.86
N ALA A 771 -30.16 59.68 -11.63
CA ALA A 771 -30.59 60.87 -12.36
C ALA A 771 -30.05 62.19 -11.77
N LYS A 772 -29.42 62.14 -10.58
CA LYS A 772 -28.92 63.30 -9.81
C LYS A 772 -28.23 64.33 -10.70
N TRP A 773 -27.21 63.92 -11.44
CA TRP A 773 -26.38 64.83 -12.24
C TRP A 773 -27.09 65.34 -13.49
N LYS A 774 -27.97 64.53 -14.07
CA LYS A 774 -28.76 64.92 -15.25
C LYS A 774 -29.75 66.02 -14.88
N VAL A 775 -30.49 65.85 -13.79
CA VAL A 775 -31.42 66.86 -13.27
C VAL A 775 -30.67 68.09 -12.74
N TYR A 776 -29.59 67.90 -11.98
CA TYR A 776 -28.77 68.99 -11.46
C TYR A 776 -28.29 69.93 -12.58
N ARG A 777 -27.68 69.39 -13.64
CA ARG A 777 -27.12 70.20 -14.73
C ARG A 777 -28.19 70.97 -15.48
N GLU A 778 -29.32 70.34 -15.79
CA GLU A 778 -30.42 71.00 -16.47
C GLU A 778 -31.07 72.08 -15.59
N TYR A 779 -31.34 71.76 -14.33
CA TYR A 779 -31.97 72.68 -13.39
C TYR A 779 -31.09 73.92 -13.15
N TYR A 780 -29.78 73.75 -12.90
CA TYR A 780 -28.85 74.87 -12.75
C TYR A 780 -28.71 75.70 -14.04
N SER A 781 -28.73 75.05 -15.21
CA SER A 781 -28.68 75.75 -16.50
C SER A 781 -29.89 76.68 -16.69
N ARG A 782 -31.11 76.16 -16.50
CA ARG A 782 -32.36 76.96 -16.63
C ARG A 782 -32.45 78.03 -15.55
N LEU A 783 -32.10 77.68 -14.33
CA LEU A 783 -32.15 78.59 -13.20
C LEU A 783 -31.18 79.75 -13.33
N GLY A 784 -29.95 79.51 -13.80
CA GLY A 784 -28.98 80.57 -14.07
C GLY A 784 -29.51 81.58 -15.09
N ALA A 785 -30.08 81.12 -16.20
CA ALA A 785 -30.71 81.99 -17.20
C ALA A 785 -31.90 82.78 -16.63
N ARG A 786 -32.69 82.16 -15.76
CA ARG A 786 -33.84 82.80 -15.12
C ARG A 786 -33.43 83.86 -14.09
N MET A 787 -32.42 83.59 -13.27
CA MET A 787 -31.90 84.53 -12.28
C MET A 787 -31.34 85.80 -12.93
N VAL A 788 -30.65 85.67 -14.07
CA VAL A 788 -30.19 86.82 -14.87
C VAL A 788 -31.37 87.64 -15.40
N LYS A 789 -32.42 86.98 -15.93
CA LYS A 789 -33.62 87.66 -16.43
C LYS A 789 -34.38 88.44 -15.35
N GLU A 790 -34.44 87.88 -14.14
CA GLU A 790 -35.13 88.47 -12.98
C GLU A 790 -34.26 89.50 -12.22
N LYS A 791 -33.02 89.74 -12.68
CA LYS A 791 -32.03 90.64 -12.04
C LYS A 791 -31.81 90.32 -10.55
N VAL A 792 -31.66 89.04 -10.23
CA VAL A 792 -31.32 88.60 -8.86
C VAL A 792 -29.90 89.08 -8.52
N ALA A 793 -29.74 89.76 -7.38
CA ALA A 793 -28.44 90.28 -6.96
C ALA A 793 -27.54 89.13 -6.47
N PHE A 794 -26.44 88.89 -7.18
CA PHE A 794 -25.35 88.05 -6.70
C PHE A 794 -24.37 88.92 -5.92
N PRO A 795 -23.76 88.39 -4.86
CA PRO A 795 -22.87 89.18 -4.04
C PRO A 795 -21.61 89.52 -4.85
N ILE A 796 -21.29 90.80 -4.86
CA ILE A 796 -20.03 91.30 -5.38
C ILE A 796 -19.12 91.48 -4.16
N PRO A 797 -17.94 90.84 -4.11
CA PRO A 797 -17.04 90.99 -2.98
C PRO A 797 -16.73 92.48 -2.77
N THR A 798 -17.20 93.04 -1.67
CA THR A 798 -17.05 94.47 -1.38
C THR A 798 -15.73 94.69 -0.65
N SER A 799 -14.73 95.26 -1.32
CA SER A 799 -13.50 95.69 -0.67
C SER A 799 -13.67 97.13 -0.17
N VAL A 800 -13.68 97.32 1.16
CA VAL A 800 -13.61 98.66 1.74
C VAL A 800 -12.18 99.18 1.65
N ASN A 801 -11.93 100.12 0.74
CA ASN A 801 -10.64 100.80 0.67
C ASN A 801 -10.57 101.89 1.77
N LEU A 802 -10.01 101.52 2.92
CA LEU A 802 -9.83 102.41 4.08
C LEU A 802 -8.93 103.63 3.81
N LEU A 803 -8.18 103.69 2.70
CA LEU A 803 -7.39 104.88 2.34
C LEU A 803 -8.23 106.02 1.75
N ALA A 804 -9.46 105.77 1.29
CA ALA A 804 -10.27 106.78 0.60
C ALA A 804 -11.20 107.60 1.52
N ASN A 805 -11.39 107.20 2.78
CA ASN A 805 -12.39 107.76 3.69
C ASN A 805 -11.81 108.40 4.98
N SER A 806 -10.59 108.95 4.92
CA SER A 806 -10.09 109.82 6.01
C SER A 806 -10.46 111.28 5.72
N PRO A 807 -11.33 111.94 6.51
CA PRO A 807 -11.48 113.38 6.46
C PRO A 807 -10.23 114.00 7.10
N ALA A 808 -9.27 114.43 6.27
CA ALA A 808 -8.14 115.28 6.63
C ALA A 808 -7.63 115.14 8.08
N GLY A 809 -7.11 113.97 8.43
CA GLY A 809 -6.51 113.71 9.73
C GLY A 809 -5.56 112.52 9.62
N ALA A 810 -4.28 112.76 9.88
CA ALA A 810 -3.24 111.73 9.87
C ALA A 810 -3.65 110.57 10.78
N LEU A 811 -3.64 109.35 10.22
CA LEU A 811 -3.73 108.11 10.98
C LEU A 811 -2.47 108.03 11.87
N ARG A 812 -2.57 108.54 13.09
CA ARG A 812 -1.56 108.32 14.12
C ARG A 812 -1.68 106.86 14.57
N MET A 813 -0.94 105.98 13.91
CA MET A 813 -0.55 104.73 14.56
C MET A 813 0.33 105.12 15.74
N ASN A 814 -0.19 105.04 16.96
CA ASN A 814 0.68 104.94 18.13
C ASN A 814 1.38 103.58 18.03
N MET A 815 2.51 103.57 17.36
CA MET A 815 3.48 102.50 17.48
C MET A 815 4.18 102.74 18.82
N GLU A 816 3.62 102.19 19.89
CA GLU A 816 4.39 102.01 21.11
C GLU A 816 5.41 100.92 20.79
N GLU A 817 6.58 101.35 20.30
CA GLU A 817 7.72 100.48 20.07
C GLU A 817 8.12 99.86 21.41
N ASN A 818 7.63 98.65 21.69
CA ASN A 818 8.24 97.80 22.70
C ASN A 818 9.31 96.95 22.00
N PRO A 819 10.61 97.35 22.05
CA PRO A 819 11.68 96.64 21.36
C PRO A 819 11.86 95.19 21.83
N GLU A 820 11.40 94.82 23.04
CA GLU A 820 11.44 93.43 23.50
C GLU A 820 10.41 92.53 22.79
N MET A 821 9.25 93.08 22.42
CA MET A 821 8.21 92.30 21.75
C MET A 821 8.58 92.01 20.29
N ILE A 822 9.22 92.97 19.63
CA ILE A 822 9.73 92.83 18.25
C ILE A 822 10.88 91.81 18.22
N ALA A 823 11.79 91.83 19.19
CA ALA A 823 12.88 90.85 19.28
C ALA A 823 12.37 89.42 19.50
N ARG A 824 11.34 89.22 20.33
CA ARG A 824 10.70 87.90 20.53
C ARG A 824 9.94 87.43 19.29
N ALA A 825 9.25 88.32 18.60
CA ALA A 825 8.53 87.99 17.37
C ALA A 825 9.50 87.63 16.22
N SER A 826 10.64 88.31 16.09
CA SER A 826 11.65 87.97 15.08
C SER A 826 12.38 86.65 15.36
N GLN A 827 12.63 86.29 16.61
CA GLN A 827 13.23 84.99 16.96
C GLN A 827 12.26 83.82 16.77
N ALA A 828 10.94 84.03 16.94
CA ALA A 828 9.93 83.01 16.67
C ALA A 828 9.75 82.68 15.17
N ILE A 829 10.12 83.61 14.28
CA ILE A 829 9.97 83.47 12.82
C ILE A 829 11.20 82.81 12.15
N ALA A 830 12.35 82.76 12.83
CA ALA A 830 13.63 82.32 12.23
C ALA A 830 14.06 80.87 12.57
N ALA A 831 13.27 80.08 13.29
CA ALA A 831 13.61 78.67 13.57
C ALA A 831 12.86 77.72 12.59
N PRO A 832 13.57 76.83 11.86
CA PRO A 832 12.95 75.94 10.88
C PRO A 832 12.09 74.85 11.55
N ALA A 833 10.90 74.65 10.97
CA ALA A 833 9.94 73.62 11.37
C ALA A 833 10.55 72.21 11.31
N ARG A 834 10.58 71.52 12.46
CA ARG A 834 10.70 70.05 12.50
C ARG A 834 9.28 69.44 12.51
N PRO A 835 9.07 68.31 11.82
CA PRO A 835 7.74 67.74 11.62
C PRO A 835 7.21 67.13 12.91
N GLU A 836 6.03 67.56 13.32
CA GLU A 836 5.32 67.04 14.48
C GLU A 836 4.64 65.72 14.10
N GLN A 837 5.20 64.62 14.63
CA GLN A 837 4.55 63.32 14.71
C GLN A 837 3.38 63.41 15.69
N ALA A 838 2.23 62.87 15.27
CA ALA A 838 1.08 62.65 16.12
C ALA A 838 1.39 61.54 17.14
N ASP A 839 1.33 61.88 18.43
CA ASP A 839 1.27 60.89 19.50
C ASP A 839 -0.20 60.53 19.81
N ALA A 840 -0.45 59.22 19.80
CA ALA A 840 -1.59 58.58 20.44
C ALA A 840 -1.41 58.61 21.98
N PRO A 841 -2.49 58.48 22.78
CA PRO A 841 -2.38 58.68 24.21
C PRO A 841 -1.96 57.40 24.98
N ALA A 842 -1.14 57.65 26.00
CA ALA A 842 -1.06 56.99 27.30
C ALA A 842 -0.56 55.54 27.40
N ALA A 843 0.66 55.39 27.93
CA ALA A 843 0.94 54.61 29.14
C ALA A 843 2.40 54.81 29.58
N ASP A 844 2.62 55.44 30.74
CA ASP A 844 3.81 55.15 31.56
C ASP A 844 3.35 54.65 32.93
N GLY A 845 3.82 53.46 33.24
CA GLY A 845 3.91 52.89 34.58
C GLY A 845 5.33 52.43 34.75
N SER A 846 6.18 53.33 35.24
CA SER A 846 7.58 53.09 35.53
C SER A 846 7.79 52.00 36.60
N HIS A 847 8.79 51.15 36.38
CA HIS A 847 9.52 50.46 37.43
C HIS A 847 11.02 50.45 37.10
N LYS A 848 11.78 51.09 38.01
CA LYS A 848 13.09 50.73 38.58
C LYS A 848 14.38 50.70 37.72
N GLU A 849 15.38 51.37 38.32
CA GLU A 849 16.78 50.95 38.59
C GLU A 849 17.58 50.34 37.42
N GLY A 850 18.79 50.77 37.05
CA GLY A 850 19.86 51.50 37.74
C GLY A 850 21.21 50.96 37.22
N GLY A 851 22.27 51.78 37.25
CA GLY A 851 23.68 51.37 37.14
C GLY A 851 24.20 51.18 35.70
N SER A 852 25.12 52.04 35.23
CA SER A 852 26.59 51.85 35.28
C SER A 852 27.05 50.72 34.33
N ASP A 853 28.02 50.84 33.43
CA ASP A 853 29.19 51.71 33.37
C ASP A 853 29.83 51.58 31.98
N ALA A 854 30.57 52.62 31.60
CA ALA A 854 31.87 52.61 30.95
C ALA A 854 32.12 51.88 29.59
N SER A 855 32.62 52.73 28.66
CA SER A 855 33.94 52.59 28.01
C SER A 855 34.11 51.72 26.76
N GLY A 856 34.70 52.37 25.73
CA GLY A 856 35.66 51.76 24.81
C GLY A 856 35.09 51.47 23.43
N ALA A 857 35.27 52.35 22.44
CA ALA A 857 36.48 52.55 21.63
C ALA A 857 36.49 51.68 20.36
N GLU A 858 36.73 52.36 19.23
CA GLU A 858 37.34 51.89 17.96
C GLU A 858 36.67 50.69 17.25
N GLY A 859 36.46 50.66 15.94
CA GLY A 859 36.96 51.46 14.84
C GLY A 859 36.82 50.61 13.56
N LYS A 860 36.93 51.29 12.42
CA LYS A 860 37.12 50.79 11.05
C LYS A 860 35.95 50.04 10.39
N ASP A 861 35.36 50.54 9.29
CA ASP A 861 35.90 50.89 7.96
C ASP A 861 35.84 49.70 6.98
N SER A 862 35.52 50.03 5.73
CA SER A 862 35.65 49.25 4.48
C SER A 862 34.66 48.08 4.27
N THR A 863 33.62 48.25 3.44
CA THR A 863 33.54 48.09 1.96
C THR A 863 33.38 46.65 1.44
N HIS A 864 32.36 46.54 0.57
CA HIS A 864 32.21 45.67 -0.61
C HIS A 864 32.07 44.15 -0.45
N GLY A 865 30.95 43.67 -1.00
CA GLY A 865 30.59 42.28 -1.26
C GLY A 865 29.10 42.19 -1.53
#